data_AF-A0A0F9VMV4-F1
#
_entry.id   AF-A0A0F9VMV4-F1
#
_cell.length_a   1.000
_cell.length_b   1.000
_cell.length_c   1.000
_cell.angle_alpha   90.00
_cell.angle_beta   90.00
_cell.angle_gamma   90.00
#
_symmetry.space_group_name_H-M   'P 1'
#
loop_
_entity.id
_entity.type
_entity.pdbx_description
1 polymer ?
#
loop_
_entity_poly.entity_id
_entity_poly.type
_entity_poly.pdbx_seq_one_letter_code
_entity_poly.pdbx_strand_id
1 'polypeptide(L)'
;MTTKTPLFVRKQSGGMFTVANEGETTGNHWWVDSGASAASDAVGFGQNPDSPFATVDYAIGRATANNGDIIHVMPGHSETKSVTGSLLALDKAGLTILGQGEGADRPTLTLSHTGAAMTISAANTLWKNFLIVCGVDSVMAPLTISATDCTLEDIEIRDAAAVEFVTGILTTNAADRLHINRLQYRGDVATGDACTIGIDLAGCDDVLIENSIFDGIASTAFVNFSVAVDNVHVRDCIFNNVGTALSLNVVDTATGSTWDAVDCWDLVGGYAFAGGSGSALAADDLSALAAAVVIVDEFHDVPGANNVLNAQINEVIGNKSDTTAAGAVTTTDTIVAYAKQLVAAAITEAAATVIIDEFHDVPAQNNTLNAQINEVIGNKTDTTAVGAVTETDTIIAYVKQIVADAIAATASLVTIDEYHDVPAQNNTLNAQINEVIGNKTDAAAAGAVTSTDTFMGYLKQIVTAAITDAAAMGTADLGTTESIHGKLGTDTELADNSIYDLLGGAGLKTDTLHDILMGTPGITTWPAAAQAADTVSLAEAIRYITANQLPQLATATSTANLTDGTIFTYTGSIEIIHLIGRMTTVHPAQANTCLLKITADSGTLHNICAAKDLTGLDEGTLLSITGTAANAMLASDGVGALAPGQANSIVATCVTSGTIKTVFGDTGNQNGAIGWEMVWRPLVAGATVT
;
A
#
# COMPACT_ATOMS: atom_id res chain seq x y z
N MET A 1 16.98 22.01 63.67
CA MET A 1 17.99 21.60 62.67
C MET A 1 18.91 22.78 62.44
N THR A 2 20.19 22.66 62.78
CA THR A 2 21.22 23.65 62.41
C THR A 2 21.38 23.65 60.90
N THR A 3 21.28 24.82 60.28
CA THR A 3 21.50 25.07 58.85
C THR A 3 22.93 24.63 58.48
N LYS A 4 23.06 23.46 57.87
CA LYS A 4 24.32 22.98 57.31
C LYS A 4 24.58 23.70 55.98
N THR A 5 25.77 24.25 55.80
CA THR A 5 26.24 24.78 54.51
C THR A 5 26.62 23.60 53.59
N PRO A 6 26.45 23.70 52.26
CA PRO A 6 26.73 22.61 51.33
C PRO A 6 28.18 22.12 51.35
N LEU A 7 29.13 22.99 51.74
CA LEU A 7 30.51 22.64 51.98
C LEU A 7 30.74 22.41 53.48
N PHE A 8 31.11 21.18 53.85
CA PHE A 8 31.48 20.79 55.22
C PHE A 8 32.96 20.44 55.30
N VAL A 9 33.61 20.92 56.36
CA VAL A 9 35.03 20.62 56.63
C VAL A 9 35.11 19.31 57.41
N ARG A 10 35.63 18.25 56.77
CA ARG A 10 35.99 17.01 57.48
C ARG A 10 37.43 17.12 57.96
N LYS A 11 37.61 17.22 59.28
CA LYS A 11 38.92 17.07 59.94
C LYS A 11 38.93 15.77 60.73
N GLN A 12 39.36 14.68 60.09
CA GLN A 12 39.64 13.43 60.80
C GLN A 12 41.03 13.49 61.45
N SER A 13 41.15 12.93 62.66
CA SER A 13 42.41 12.89 63.40
C SER A 13 43.45 12.06 62.63
N GLY A 14 44.50 12.71 62.13
CA GLY A 14 45.56 12.08 61.33
C GLY A 14 45.31 12.06 59.81
N GLY A 15 44.16 12.56 59.34
CA GLY A 15 43.84 12.66 57.91
C GLY A 15 44.08 14.05 57.31
N MET A 16 44.05 14.14 55.98
CA MET A 16 44.11 15.41 55.24
C MET A 16 42.87 16.26 55.51
N PHE A 17 43.05 17.58 55.55
CA PHE A 17 41.93 18.52 55.66
C PHE A 17 41.17 18.56 54.34
N THR A 18 39.94 18.05 54.32
CA THR A 18 39.09 18.02 53.12
C THR A 18 37.82 18.83 53.32
N VAL A 19 37.43 19.55 52.27
CA VAL A 19 36.13 20.21 52.17
C VAL A 19 35.29 19.33 51.24
N ALA A 20 34.27 18.68 51.79
CA ALA A 20 33.39 17.78 51.05
C ALA A 20 32.02 18.43 50.85
N ASN A 21 31.40 18.12 49.71
CA ASN A 21 30.03 18.50 49.42
C ASN A 21 29.06 17.49 50.07
N GLU A 22 28.44 17.84 51.20
CA GLU A 22 27.47 16.94 51.87
C GLU A 22 26.17 16.77 51.06
N GLY A 23 25.97 17.54 49.98
CA GLY A 23 24.86 17.36 49.06
C GLY A 23 24.97 16.10 48.19
N GLU A 24 26.18 15.53 48.04
CA GLU A 24 26.41 14.32 47.22
C GLU A 24 26.21 13.04 48.02
N THR A 25 26.72 12.99 49.26
CA THR A 25 26.43 11.92 50.20
C THR A 25 26.70 12.33 51.65
N THR A 26 26.03 11.65 52.57
CA THR A 26 26.35 11.68 54.01
C THR A 26 27.39 10.64 54.44
N GLY A 27 27.74 9.71 53.54
CA GLY A 27 28.66 8.60 53.78
C GLY A 27 30.15 8.94 53.59
N ASN A 28 30.97 7.89 53.59
CA ASN A 28 32.40 7.96 53.29
C ASN A 28 32.63 7.93 51.77
N HIS A 29 33.72 8.57 51.35
CA HIS A 29 34.23 8.42 49.99
C HIS A 29 35.46 7.53 50.04
N TRP A 30 35.52 6.57 49.12
CA TRP A 30 36.66 5.71 48.90
C TRP A 30 37.20 5.91 47.48
N TRP A 31 38.51 5.89 47.30
CA TRP A 31 39.17 6.02 46.00
C TRP A 31 39.96 4.75 45.68
N VAL A 32 39.83 4.26 44.46
CA VAL A 32 40.45 3.03 43.97
C VAL A 32 41.14 3.31 42.65
N ASP A 33 42.41 2.92 42.53
CA ASP A 33 43.19 3.05 41.31
C ASP A 33 44.33 2.03 41.34
N SER A 34 44.38 1.12 40.38
CA SER A 34 45.45 0.13 40.31
C SER A 34 46.66 0.63 39.50
N GLY A 35 46.50 1.74 38.76
CA GLY A 35 47.55 2.41 38.00
C GLY A 35 48.33 3.45 38.82
N ALA A 36 47.80 3.90 39.96
CA ALA A 36 48.49 4.83 40.84
C ALA A 36 49.72 4.17 41.50
N SER A 37 50.86 4.86 41.48
CA SER A 37 52.10 4.37 42.10
C SER A 37 52.02 4.22 43.62
N ALA A 38 51.10 4.94 44.26
CA ALA A 38 50.82 4.89 45.68
C ALA A 38 49.63 3.98 46.04
N ALA A 39 49.09 3.20 45.11
CA ALA A 39 47.97 2.31 45.38
C ALA A 39 48.33 1.20 46.38
N SER A 40 47.50 0.99 47.40
CA SER A 40 47.71 -0.10 48.36
C SER A 40 46.44 -0.53 49.08
N ASP A 41 46.22 -1.84 49.21
CA ASP A 41 45.14 -2.44 50.01
C ASP A 41 45.54 -2.56 51.49
N ALA A 42 45.87 -1.42 52.09
CA ALA A 42 46.31 -1.33 53.47
C ALA A 42 45.52 -0.27 54.25
N VAL A 43 45.65 -0.30 55.59
CA VAL A 43 45.05 0.74 56.43
C VAL A 43 45.73 2.08 56.14
N GLY A 44 44.94 3.15 56.03
CA GLY A 44 45.43 4.51 55.74
C GLY A 44 45.36 4.92 54.27
N PHE A 45 44.99 3.99 53.37
CA PHE A 45 44.75 4.26 51.96
C PHE A 45 43.24 4.43 51.69
N GLY A 46 42.92 4.78 50.44
CA GLY A 46 41.57 4.85 49.91
C GLY A 46 40.75 6.04 50.37
N GLN A 47 41.26 6.93 51.23
CA GLN A 47 40.53 8.11 51.73
C GLN A 47 40.79 9.39 50.93
N ASN A 48 41.61 9.31 49.87
CA ASN A 48 41.91 10.39 48.94
C ASN A 48 42.49 9.78 47.64
N PRO A 49 42.44 10.52 46.52
CA PRO A 49 42.94 10.02 45.24
C PRO A 49 44.48 9.91 45.16
N ASP A 50 45.24 10.59 46.03
CA ASP A 50 46.72 10.53 46.03
C ASP A 50 47.26 9.26 46.72
N SER A 51 46.42 8.55 47.46
CA SER A 51 46.74 7.29 48.14
C SER A 51 45.53 6.35 48.07
N PRO A 52 45.14 5.90 46.87
CA PRO A 52 43.94 5.10 46.67
C PRO A 52 44.16 3.64 47.11
N PHE A 53 43.06 2.89 47.27
CA PHE A 53 43.12 1.43 47.33
C PHE A 53 43.53 0.87 45.97
N ALA A 54 44.16 -0.31 45.99
CA ALA A 54 44.58 -0.99 44.76
C ALA A 54 43.44 -1.80 44.14
N THR A 55 42.48 -2.28 44.94
CA THR A 55 41.35 -3.09 44.47
C THR A 55 39.99 -2.58 44.93
N VAL A 56 38.97 -2.82 44.10
CA VAL A 56 37.57 -2.50 44.36
C VAL A 56 37.01 -3.36 45.49
N ASP A 57 37.34 -4.65 45.52
CA ASP A 57 36.87 -5.58 46.58
C ASP A 57 37.35 -5.12 47.97
N TYR A 58 38.60 -4.67 48.07
CA TYR A 58 39.11 -4.12 49.33
C TYR A 58 38.36 -2.84 49.73
N ALA A 59 38.03 -1.96 48.78
CA ALA A 59 37.23 -0.78 49.04
C ALA A 59 35.81 -1.13 49.55
N ILE A 60 35.17 -2.13 48.97
CA ILE A 60 33.86 -2.64 49.42
C ILE A 60 33.96 -3.15 50.87
N GLY A 61 35.02 -3.93 51.17
CA GLY A 61 35.28 -4.43 52.53
C GLY A 61 35.53 -3.33 53.57
N ARG A 62 35.93 -2.13 53.15
CA ARG A 62 36.12 -0.95 54.02
C ARG A 62 34.88 -0.08 54.15
N ALA A 63 33.92 -0.21 53.24
CA ALA A 63 32.70 0.55 53.26
C ALA A 63 31.74 0.09 54.37
N THR A 64 30.86 1.00 54.78
CA THR A 64 29.83 0.75 55.79
C THR A 64 28.47 0.62 55.13
N ALA A 65 27.77 -0.48 55.37
CA ALA A 65 26.44 -0.72 54.80
C ALA A 65 25.44 0.38 55.21
N ASN A 66 24.60 0.81 54.27
CA ASN A 66 23.55 1.82 54.41
C ASN A 66 24.03 3.18 54.93
N ASN A 67 25.34 3.45 54.84
CA ASN A 67 25.90 4.74 55.22
C ASN A 67 25.92 5.74 54.05
N GLY A 68 25.54 5.29 52.83
CA GLY A 68 25.65 6.06 51.60
C GLY A 68 27.10 6.20 51.12
N ASP A 69 27.96 5.23 51.43
CA ASP A 69 29.36 5.29 51.00
C ASP A 69 29.46 5.26 49.47
N ILE A 70 30.36 6.08 48.92
CA ILE A 70 30.64 6.15 47.48
C ILE A 70 32.07 5.67 47.23
N ILE A 71 32.23 4.68 46.36
CA ILE A 71 33.52 4.19 45.88
C ILE A 71 33.76 4.76 44.49
N HIS A 72 34.79 5.61 44.38
CA HIS A 72 35.27 6.18 43.13
C HIS A 72 36.39 5.31 42.58
N VAL A 73 36.21 4.79 41.38
CA VAL A 73 37.23 3.99 40.69
C VAL A 73 37.80 4.82 39.55
N MET A 74 39.08 5.14 39.65
CA MET A 74 39.75 6.14 38.81
C MET A 74 39.87 5.67 37.35
N PRO A 75 39.99 6.61 36.38
CA PRO A 75 40.15 6.26 34.98
C PRO A 75 41.38 5.39 34.73
N GLY A 76 41.24 4.36 33.90
CA GLY A 76 42.31 3.43 33.55
C GLY A 76 42.60 2.36 34.60
N HIS A 77 41.88 2.35 35.74
CA HIS A 77 41.96 1.28 36.71
C HIS A 77 41.65 -0.07 36.06
N SER A 78 42.49 -1.08 36.33
CA SER A 78 42.35 -2.42 35.78
C SER A 78 42.57 -3.49 36.85
N GLU A 79 41.67 -4.47 36.89
CA GLU A 79 41.79 -5.69 37.69
C GLU A 79 41.53 -6.93 36.85
N THR A 80 42.24 -8.03 37.15
CA THR A 80 42.11 -9.30 36.44
C THR A 80 41.96 -10.46 37.42
N LYS A 81 40.95 -11.32 37.19
CA LYS A 81 40.75 -12.56 37.94
C LYS A 81 41.21 -13.78 37.13
N SER A 82 42.35 -14.35 37.51
CA SER A 82 42.97 -15.48 36.82
C SER A 82 42.75 -16.85 37.48
N VAL A 83 41.86 -16.94 38.47
CA VAL A 83 41.53 -18.18 39.21
C VAL A 83 40.04 -18.26 39.49
N THR A 84 39.55 -19.45 39.84
CA THR A 84 38.16 -19.65 40.27
C THR A 84 37.80 -18.76 41.47
N GLY A 85 36.56 -18.26 41.49
CA GLY A 85 35.99 -17.46 42.56
C GLY A 85 35.71 -16.01 42.17
N SER A 86 35.26 -15.22 43.13
CA SER A 86 34.85 -13.84 42.85
C SER A 86 36.04 -12.90 42.70
N LEU A 87 36.03 -12.01 41.70
CA LEU A 87 36.94 -10.87 41.60
C LEU A 87 36.58 -9.83 42.67
N LEU A 88 35.28 -9.53 42.78
CA LEU A 88 34.73 -8.66 43.80
C LEU A 88 33.35 -9.14 44.24
N ALA A 89 33.04 -8.92 45.51
CA ALA A 89 31.72 -9.17 46.07
C ALA A 89 31.13 -7.86 46.61
N LEU A 90 30.07 -7.36 45.97
CA LEU A 90 29.30 -6.23 46.47
C LEU A 90 28.34 -6.70 47.56
N ASP A 91 28.89 -6.86 48.76
CA ASP A 91 28.26 -7.50 49.93
C ASP A 91 27.83 -6.53 51.05
N LYS A 92 27.91 -5.21 50.78
CA LYS A 92 27.41 -4.14 51.65
C LYS A 92 26.28 -3.38 50.98
N ALA A 93 25.15 -3.26 51.69
CA ALA A 93 23.96 -2.59 51.17
C ALA A 93 24.17 -1.07 51.09
N GLY A 94 23.44 -0.37 50.22
CA GLY A 94 23.44 1.10 50.19
C GLY A 94 24.74 1.71 49.65
N LEU A 95 25.52 0.95 48.86
CA LEU A 95 26.77 1.41 48.26
C LEU A 95 26.57 1.93 46.85
N THR A 96 27.33 2.97 46.50
CA THR A 96 27.45 3.47 45.14
C THR A 96 28.89 3.28 44.65
N ILE A 97 29.08 2.53 43.57
CA ILE A 97 30.38 2.34 42.90
C ILE A 97 30.35 3.07 41.57
N LEU A 98 31.22 4.08 41.43
CA LEU A 98 31.31 4.95 40.27
C LEU A 98 32.65 4.75 39.58
N GLY A 99 32.61 4.18 38.39
CA GLY A 99 33.75 4.23 37.48
C GLY A 99 33.88 5.63 36.90
N GLN A 100 35.11 6.13 36.87
CA GLN A 100 35.45 7.41 36.26
C GLN A 100 36.19 7.18 34.94
N GLY A 101 36.04 8.11 34.00
CA GLY A 101 36.64 7.98 32.66
C GLY A 101 35.61 7.69 31.59
N GLU A 102 36.06 7.74 30.34
CA GLU A 102 35.23 7.64 29.14
C GLU A 102 35.86 6.65 28.16
N GLY A 103 35.03 5.98 27.35
CA GLY A 103 35.52 5.02 26.36
C GLY A 103 36.37 3.90 26.98
N ALA A 104 37.60 3.73 26.49
CA ALA A 104 38.53 2.71 26.99
C ALA A 104 39.21 3.08 28.33
N ASP A 105 39.14 4.35 28.75
CA ASP A 105 39.67 4.80 30.04
C ASP A 105 38.70 4.51 31.20
N ARG A 106 37.52 3.95 30.92
CA ARG A 106 36.61 3.44 31.96
C ARG A 106 37.30 2.28 32.71
N PRO A 107 37.05 2.09 34.03
CA PRO A 107 37.68 1.02 34.78
C PRO A 107 37.32 -0.35 34.20
N THR A 108 38.33 -1.20 34.04
CA THR A 108 38.22 -2.48 33.33
C THR A 108 38.44 -3.66 34.26
N LEU A 109 37.45 -4.53 34.33
CA LEU A 109 37.50 -5.78 35.09
C LEU A 109 37.55 -6.95 34.11
N THR A 110 38.64 -7.72 34.15
CA THR A 110 38.88 -8.84 33.23
C THR A 110 38.76 -10.18 33.96
N LEU A 111 37.98 -11.10 33.39
CA LEU A 111 37.83 -12.45 33.93
C LEU A 111 38.58 -13.45 33.04
N SER A 112 39.77 -13.88 33.46
CA SER A 112 40.68 -14.73 32.69
C SER A 112 40.73 -16.18 33.19
N HIS A 113 39.65 -16.64 33.82
CA HIS A 113 39.45 -18.03 34.23
C HIS A 113 37.95 -18.38 34.12
N THR A 114 37.61 -19.56 33.61
CA THR A 114 36.20 -19.98 33.35
C THR A 114 35.29 -19.91 34.58
N GLY A 115 35.82 -20.26 35.76
CA GLY A 115 35.16 -20.12 37.06
C GLY A 115 35.33 -18.77 37.77
N ALA A 116 35.81 -17.72 37.10
CA ALA A 116 35.88 -16.37 37.66
C ALA A 116 34.50 -15.70 37.57
N ALA A 117 34.14 -14.93 38.60
CA ALA A 117 32.83 -14.28 38.69
C ALA A 117 32.89 -12.94 39.44
N MET A 118 31.81 -12.19 39.45
CA MET A 118 31.55 -11.04 40.32
C MET A 118 30.14 -11.17 40.87
N THR A 119 29.93 -10.72 42.10
CA THR A 119 28.64 -10.92 42.76
C THR A 119 28.11 -9.63 43.36
N ILE A 120 26.81 -9.39 43.20
CA ILE A 120 26.05 -8.40 43.95
C ILE A 120 25.11 -9.17 44.87
N SER A 121 25.37 -9.09 46.17
CA SER A 121 24.62 -9.84 47.20
C SER A 121 24.02 -8.94 48.27
N ALA A 122 24.15 -7.61 48.10
CA ALA A 122 23.60 -6.62 49.00
C ALA A 122 22.63 -5.69 48.27
N ALA A 123 21.56 -5.29 48.96
CA ALA A 123 20.50 -4.48 48.39
C ALA A 123 20.84 -2.99 48.30
N ASN A 124 20.07 -2.23 47.52
CA ASN A 124 20.19 -0.76 47.40
C ASN A 124 21.56 -0.31 46.89
N THR A 125 22.09 -0.99 45.88
CA THR A 125 23.44 -0.70 45.35
C THR A 125 23.37 -0.13 43.95
N LEU A 126 24.19 0.88 43.66
CA LEU A 126 24.41 1.39 42.31
C LEU A 126 25.82 1.03 41.84
N TRP A 127 25.92 0.41 40.67
CA TRP A 127 27.20 0.18 39.99
C TRP A 127 27.16 0.82 38.61
N LYS A 128 28.07 1.78 38.39
CA LYS A 128 28.05 2.64 37.22
C LYS A 128 29.37 2.75 36.49
N ASN A 129 29.34 2.75 35.16
CA ASN A 129 30.44 3.16 34.27
C ASN A 129 31.69 2.25 34.26
N PHE A 130 31.51 0.94 34.05
CA PHE A 130 32.60 -0.05 33.99
C PHE A 130 32.62 -0.84 32.68
N LEU A 131 33.82 -1.31 32.32
CA LEU A 131 34.04 -2.34 31.32
C LEU A 131 34.23 -3.70 32.00
N ILE A 132 33.47 -4.70 31.56
CA ILE A 132 33.61 -6.09 31.97
C ILE A 132 34.06 -6.88 30.74
N VAL A 133 35.26 -7.45 30.81
CA VAL A 133 35.92 -8.06 29.65
C VAL A 133 36.12 -9.56 29.86
N CYS A 134 35.72 -10.35 28.87
CA CYS A 134 36.00 -11.78 28.84
C CYS A 134 37.48 -12.01 28.48
N GLY A 135 38.23 -12.66 29.37
CA GLY A 135 39.67 -12.93 29.19
C GLY A 135 39.99 -14.36 28.76
N VAL A 136 39.04 -15.29 28.90
CA VAL A 136 39.12 -16.68 28.43
C VAL A 136 37.73 -17.14 28.01
N ASP A 137 37.67 -18.02 27.01
CA ASP A 137 36.41 -18.58 26.53
C ASP A 137 35.63 -19.31 27.64
N SER A 138 34.30 -19.29 27.55
CA SER A 138 33.36 -20.05 28.36
C SER A 138 33.35 -19.68 29.85
N VAL A 139 33.48 -18.39 30.16
CA VAL A 139 33.19 -17.89 31.52
C VAL A 139 31.68 -17.92 31.75
N MET A 140 31.24 -18.70 32.74
CA MET A 140 29.83 -19.09 32.84
C MET A 140 28.86 -17.95 33.16
N ALA A 141 29.15 -17.16 34.21
CA ALA A 141 28.32 -16.05 34.65
C ALA A 141 29.23 -14.99 35.31
N PRO A 142 29.73 -14.00 34.55
CA PRO A 142 30.71 -13.05 35.04
C PRO A 142 30.11 -12.09 36.07
N LEU A 143 28.80 -11.87 36.03
CA LEU A 143 28.07 -11.08 37.02
C LEU A 143 26.83 -11.83 37.48
N THR A 144 26.75 -12.10 38.79
CA THR A 144 25.56 -12.66 39.43
C THR A 144 24.93 -11.64 40.37
N ILE A 145 23.62 -11.41 40.24
CA ILE A 145 22.85 -10.49 41.08
C ILE A 145 21.88 -11.29 41.95
N SER A 146 22.01 -11.13 43.26
CA SER A 146 21.28 -11.90 44.27
C SER A 146 20.72 -11.02 45.39
N ALA A 147 20.43 -9.77 45.06
CA ALA A 147 19.84 -8.82 45.98
C ALA A 147 18.93 -7.83 45.25
N THR A 148 18.01 -7.26 46.02
CA THR A 148 16.95 -6.36 45.55
C THR A 148 17.41 -4.90 45.47
N ASP A 149 16.71 -4.06 44.71
CA ASP A 149 16.97 -2.63 44.59
C ASP A 149 18.41 -2.34 44.09
N CYS A 150 18.91 -3.19 43.19
CA CYS A 150 20.21 -3.00 42.57
C CYS A 150 20.04 -2.24 41.24
N THR A 151 20.99 -1.35 40.94
CA THR A 151 21.04 -0.61 39.68
C THR A 151 22.38 -0.84 39.00
N LEU A 152 22.33 -1.24 37.73
CA LEU A 152 23.45 -1.23 36.82
C LEU A 152 23.24 -0.12 35.80
N GLU A 153 24.20 0.80 35.69
CA GLU A 153 24.08 1.96 34.81
C GLU A 153 25.35 2.16 33.99
N ASP A 154 25.22 2.38 32.68
CA ASP A 154 26.39 2.61 31.81
C ASP A 154 27.44 1.49 31.96
N ILE A 155 27.01 0.23 31.97
CA ILE A 155 27.92 -0.92 32.01
C ILE A 155 28.15 -1.42 30.59
N GLU A 156 29.37 -1.83 30.27
CA GLU A 156 29.66 -2.53 29.02
C GLU A 156 30.23 -3.91 29.30
N ILE A 157 29.60 -4.95 28.75
CA ILE A 157 30.10 -6.33 28.74
C ILE A 157 30.66 -6.56 27.34
N ARG A 158 31.93 -6.99 27.28
CA ARG A 158 32.66 -7.15 26.03
C ARG A 158 33.28 -8.55 25.94
N ASP A 159 32.87 -9.28 24.93
CA ASP A 159 33.53 -10.49 24.48
C ASP A 159 34.77 -10.13 23.64
N ALA A 160 35.74 -11.03 23.57
CA ALA A 160 36.88 -10.93 22.68
C ALA A 160 36.74 -11.95 21.54
N ALA A 161 37.56 -11.83 20.49
CA ALA A 161 37.47 -12.74 19.35
C ALA A 161 37.69 -14.20 19.78
N ALA A 162 36.71 -15.07 19.52
CA ALA A 162 36.69 -16.46 19.98
C ALA A 162 36.78 -16.64 21.52
N VAL A 163 36.37 -15.64 22.27
CA VAL A 163 36.41 -15.63 23.74
C VAL A 163 35.14 -14.95 24.28
N GLU A 164 34.19 -15.78 24.69
CA GLU A 164 32.84 -15.32 25.02
C GLU A 164 32.42 -15.64 26.46
N PHE A 165 31.56 -14.79 27.02
CA PHE A 165 30.76 -15.17 28.17
C PHE A 165 29.63 -16.13 27.76
N VAL A 166 29.38 -17.15 28.56
CA VAL A 166 28.23 -18.06 28.33
C VAL A 166 26.93 -17.34 28.68
N THR A 167 26.86 -16.72 29.86
CA THR A 167 25.74 -15.91 30.31
C THR A 167 26.28 -14.60 30.86
N GLY A 168 25.94 -13.44 30.27
CA GLY A 168 26.52 -12.15 30.68
C GLY A 168 26.12 -11.71 32.08
N ILE A 169 24.82 -11.68 32.37
CA ILE A 169 24.29 -11.34 33.69
C ILE A 169 23.33 -12.44 34.10
N LEU A 170 23.51 -12.98 35.30
CA LEU A 170 22.61 -13.96 35.89
C LEU A 170 21.96 -13.38 37.13
N THR A 171 20.64 -13.46 37.24
CA THR A 171 19.94 -13.13 38.48
C THR A 171 19.58 -14.38 39.28
N THR A 172 19.11 -14.15 40.50
CA THR A 172 18.39 -15.15 41.31
C THR A 172 17.04 -14.55 41.70
N ASN A 173 16.20 -15.34 42.36
CA ASN A 173 14.89 -14.88 42.82
C ASN A 173 14.93 -13.81 43.93
N ALA A 174 16.12 -13.36 44.33
CA ALA A 174 16.31 -12.26 45.26
C ALA A 174 16.54 -10.91 44.55
N ALA A 175 16.64 -10.90 43.21
CA ALA A 175 16.99 -9.73 42.41
C ALA A 175 15.78 -8.85 42.04
N ASP A 176 14.86 -8.63 42.98
CA ASP A 176 13.64 -7.86 42.73
C ASP A 176 13.94 -6.36 42.60
N ARG A 177 13.16 -5.64 41.79
CA ARG A 177 13.36 -4.19 41.52
C ARG A 177 14.76 -3.89 40.97
N LEU A 178 15.31 -4.82 40.19
CA LEU A 178 16.57 -4.63 39.48
C LEU A 178 16.36 -3.65 38.33
N HIS A 179 17.23 -2.64 38.23
CA HIS A 179 17.26 -1.69 37.13
C HIS A 179 18.56 -1.83 36.34
N ILE A 180 18.46 -2.16 35.06
CA ILE A 180 19.58 -2.19 34.11
C ILE A 180 19.33 -1.10 33.08
N ASN A 181 20.18 -0.09 33.08
CA ASN A 181 20.03 1.09 32.22
C ASN A 181 21.31 1.34 31.42
N ARG A 182 21.17 1.57 30.11
CA ARG A 182 22.30 1.83 29.20
C ARG A 182 23.39 0.76 29.28
N LEU A 183 22.98 -0.51 29.39
CA LEU A 183 23.89 -1.63 29.22
C LEU A 183 24.30 -1.73 27.75
N GLN A 184 25.58 -1.95 27.49
CA GLN A 184 26.07 -2.35 26.18
C GLN A 184 26.62 -3.77 26.27
N TYR A 185 25.95 -4.72 25.63
CA TYR A 185 26.49 -6.05 25.41
C TYR A 185 27.13 -6.09 24.02
N ARG A 186 28.45 -6.32 23.97
CA ARG A 186 29.26 -6.43 22.75
C ARG A 186 29.82 -7.85 22.66
N GLY A 187 29.04 -8.74 22.08
CA GLY A 187 29.43 -10.11 21.79
C GLY A 187 30.33 -10.24 20.57
N ASP A 188 31.04 -11.37 20.45
CA ASP A 188 31.75 -11.69 19.20
C ASP A 188 30.74 -11.99 18.07
N VAL A 189 31.11 -11.58 16.87
CA VAL A 189 30.30 -11.70 15.63
C VAL A 189 31.05 -12.43 14.52
N ALA A 190 32.32 -12.77 14.72
CA ALA A 190 33.21 -13.17 13.62
C ALA A 190 33.70 -14.63 13.71
N THR A 191 34.03 -15.18 14.88
CA THR A 191 34.54 -16.56 15.02
C THR A 191 34.56 -17.02 16.48
N GLY A 192 33.76 -18.01 16.88
CA GLY A 192 33.75 -18.53 18.25
C GLY A 192 32.46 -19.29 18.59
N ASP A 193 32.31 -19.73 19.84
CA ASP A 193 31.01 -20.17 20.34
C ASP A 193 30.17 -18.92 20.65
N ALA A 194 28.91 -18.89 20.22
CA ALA A 194 28.03 -17.76 20.52
C ALA A 194 27.78 -17.65 22.03
N CYS A 195 27.57 -16.43 22.54
CA CYS A 195 27.06 -16.30 23.91
C CYS A 195 25.74 -17.07 23.99
N THR A 196 25.48 -17.74 25.11
CA THR A 196 24.23 -18.48 25.26
C THR A 196 23.12 -17.50 25.59
N ILE A 197 23.35 -16.67 26.60
CA ILE A 197 22.39 -15.68 27.09
C ILE A 197 23.09 -14.35 27.39
N GLY A 198 22.51 -13.21 26.99
CA GLY A 198 23.00 -11.90 27.41
C GLY A 198 22.70 -11.61 28.89
N ILE A 199 21.40 -11.63 29.23
CA ILE A 199 20.85 -11.47 30.57
C ILE A 199 19.90 -12.63 30.83
N ASP A 200 20.16 -13.40 31.87
CA ASP A 200 19.27 -14.45 32.35
C ASP A 200 18.58 -14.01 33.64
N LEU A 201 17.27 -13.82 33.57
CA LEU A 201 16.44 -13.51 34.72
C LEU A 201 15.84 -14.80 35.29
N ALA A 202 16.13 -15.09 36.55
CA ALA A 202 15.70 -16.31 37.22
C ALA A 202 14.83 -16.01 38.45
N GLY A 203 13.51 -15.87 38.24
CA GLY A 203 12.52 -15.83 39.32
C GLY A 203 12.44 -14.51 40.10
N CYS A 204 12.83 -13.40 39.48
CA CYS A 204 12.78 -12.06 40.05
C CYS A 204 11.49 -11.30 39.67
N ASP A 205 11.19 -10.26 40.44
CA ASP A 205 10.04 -9.37 40.27
C ASP A 205 10.45 -7.91 39.97
N ASP A 206 9.58 -7.15 39.29
CA ASP A 206 9.74 -5.71 39.03
C ASP A 206 11.07 -5.32 38.34
N VAL A 207 11.57 -6.11 37.38
CA VAL A 207 12.83 -5.81 36.69
C VAL A 207 12.59 -4.83 35.54
N LEU A 208 13.42 -3.79 35.44
CA LEU A 208 13.44 -2.85 34.32
C LEU A 208 14.77 -2.93 33.59
N ILE A 209 14.73 -3.28 32.30
CA ILE A 209 15.85 -3.23 31.37
C ILE A 209 15.54 -2.15 30.34
N GLU A 210 16.31 -1.06 30.32
CA GLU A 210 16.03 0.06 29.42
C GLU A 210 17.27 0.67 28.75
N ASN A 211 17.03 1.33 27.61
CA ASN A 211 18.02 2.09 26.84
C ASN A 211 19.32 1.31 26.53
N SER A 212 19.20 -0.02 26.41
CA SER A 212 20.34 -0.92 26.33
C SER A 212 20.56 -1.42 24.90
N ILE A 213 21.81 -1.73 24.56
CA ILE A 213 22.21 -2.20 23.24
C ILE A 213 22.78 -3.61 23.39
N PHE A 214 22.22 -4.56 22.65
CA PHE A 214 22.68 -5.93 22.57
C PHE A 214 23.17 -6.21 21.15
N ASP A 215 24.47 -6.42 20.99
CA ASP A 215 25.14 -6.57 19.71
C ASP A 215 26.05 -7.79 19.76
N GLY A 216 25.82 -8.79 18.90
CA GLY A 216 26.52 -10.08 18.97
C GLY A 216 25.68 -11.22 18.42
N ILE A 217 26.04 -12.46 18.75
CA ILE A 217 25.25 -13.66 18.46
C ILE A 217 24.85 -14.30 19.78
N ALA A 218 23.55 -14.46 20.01
CA ALA A 218 23.02 -15.22 21.15
C ALA A 218 22.38 -16.52 20.67
N SER A 219 22.73 -17.66 21.27
CA SER A 219 22.18 -18.98 20.90
C SER A 219 20.86 -19.35 21.60
N THR A 220 20.54 -18.71 22.73
CA THR A 220 19.24 -18.84 23.41
C THR A 220 18.44 -17.54 23.42
N ALA A 221 18.99 -16.44 23.96
CA ALA A 221 18.38 -15.11 23.88
C ALA A 221 19.33 -14.02 24.37
N PHE A 222 19.16 -12.78 23.95
CA PHE A 222 19.82 -11.66 24.65
C PHE A 222 19.19 -11.37 26.01
N VAL A 223 17.87 -11.46 26.12
CA VAL A 223 17.16 -11.42 27.41
C VAL A 223 16.35 -12.70 27.54
N ASN A 224 16.72 -13.54 28.50
CA ASN A 224 16.06 -14.82 28.78
C ASN A 224 15.38 -14.80 30.15
N PHE A 225 14.25 -15.50 30.27
CA PHE A 225 13.62 -15.81 31.55
C PHE A 225 13.72 -17.32 31.80
N SER A 226 14.78 -17.77 32.49
CA SER A 226 15.03 -19.20 32.76
C SER A 226 14.17 -19.77 33.89
N VAL A 227 13.67 -18.90 34.76
CA VAL A 227 12.65 -19.21 35.78
C VAL A 227 11.61 -18.11 35.72
N ALA A 228 10.32 -18.47 35.84
CA ALA A 228 9.21 -17.54 35.65
C ALA A 228 9.41 -16.26 36.48
N VAL A 229 9.39 -15.13 35.78
CA VAL A 229 9.57 -13.79 36.35
C VAL A 229 8.25 -13.05 36.43
N ASP A 230 8.16 -12.07 37.31
CA ASP A 230 6.99 -11.22 37.42
C ASP A 230 7.31 -9.74 37.13
N ASN A 231 6.36 -9.07 36.48
CA ASN A 231 6.41 -7.65 36.13
C ASN A 231 7.75 -7.15 35.53
N VAL A 232 8.25 -7.82 34.49
CA VAL A 232 9.50 -7.46 33.81
C VAL A 232 9.25 -6.56 32.60
N HIS A 233 9.96 -5.44 32.53
CA HIS A 233 9.85 -4.45 31.47
C HIS A 233 11.16 -4.36 30.67
N VAL A 234 11.10 -4.56 29.35
CA VAL A 234 12.22 -4.34 28.42
C VAL A 234 11.87 -3.16 27.50
N ARG A 235 12.56 -2.02 27.61
CA ARG A 235 12.14 -0.78 26.95
C ARG A 235 13.27 -0.06 26.23
N ASP A 236 12.96 0.54 25.08
CA ASP A 236 13.92 1.39 24.34
C ASP A 236 15.26 0.69 24.05
N CYS A 237 15.23 -0.63 23.88
CA CYS A 237 16.42 -1.45 23.68
C CYS A 237 16.65 -1.71 22.20
N ILE A 238 17.92 -1.79 21.80
CA ILE A 238 18.35 -2.14 20.45
C ILE A 238 18.96 -3.54 20.48
N PHE A 239 18.45 -4.42 19.63
CA PHE A 239 18.93 -5.78 19.46
C PHE A 239 19.52 -5.95 18.07
N ASN A 240 20.77 -6.39 18.00
CA ASN A 240 21.46 -6.81 16.79
C ASN A 240 21.96 -8.24 16.99
N ASN A 241 21.04 -9.21 16.98
CA ASN A 241 21.38 -10.63 17.05
C ASN A 241 21.76 -11.15 15.66
N VAL A 242 23.05 -11.04 15.33
CA VAL A 242 23.55 -11.29 13.97
C VAL A 242 23.11 -12.66 13.46
N GLY A 243 22.33 -12.67 12.39
CA GLY A 243 21.83 -13.88 11.73
C GLY A 243 20.44 -14.37 12.16
N THR A 244 19.85 -13.80 13.23
CA THR A 244 18.49 -14.17 13.67
C THR A 244 17.66 -12.93 14.03
N ALA A 245 16.54 -12.74 13.34
CA ALA A 245 15.59 -11.66 13.67
C ALA A 245 14.55 -12.13 14.70
N LEU A 246 14.24 -11.26 15.65
CA LEU A 246 13.17 -11.30 16.67
C LEU A 246 13.18 -12.48 17.67
N SER A 247 13.36 -13.72 17.21
CA SER A 247 13.11 -14.94 17.98
C SER A 247 14.07 -15.18 19.16
N LEU A 248 15.19 -14.46 19.20
CA LEU A 248 16.23 -14.59 20.23
C LEU A 248 16.56 -13.23 20.89
N ASN A 249 15.66 -12.24 20.79
CA ASN A 249 15.84 -10.95 21.44
C ASN A 249 15.39 -11.01 22.91
N VAL A 250 14.11 -11.30 23.14
CA VAL A 250 13.50 -11.49 24.46
C VAL A 250 12.72 -12.81 24.45
N VAL A 251 13.09 -13.75 25.32
CA VAL A 251 12.54 -15.11 25.30
C VAL A 251 12.15 -15.57 26.71
N ASP A 252 10.91 -16.02 26.85
CA ASP A 252 10.40 -16.69 28.05
C ASP A 252 10.58 -18.20 27.95
N THR A 253 11.75 -18.72 28.34
CA THR A 253 12.01 -20.17 28.30
C THR A 253 11.34 -20.93 29.44
N ALA A 254 11.14 -20.29 30.59
CA ALA A 254 10.43 -20.87 31.73
C ALA A 254 8.94 -21.08 31.47
N THR A 255 8.35 -20.22 30.63
CA THR A 255 6.91 -20.05 30.42
C THR A 255 6.19 -19.56 31.69
N GLY A 256 5.12 -18.78 31.50
CA GLY A 256 4.31 -18.28 32.62
C GLY A 256 4.88 -17.04 33.31
N SER A 257 5.85 -16.37 32.69
CA SER A 257 6.36 -15.07 33.17
C SER A 257 5.35 -13.95 32.90
N THR A 258 5.39 -12.85 33.65
CA THR A 258 4.72 -11.59 33.31
C THR A 258 5.72 -10.53 32.85
N TRP A 259 5.64 -10.14 31.57
CA TRP A 259 6.61 -9.23 30.96
C TRP A 259 6.05 -8.47 29.75
N ASP A 260 6.69 -7.37 29.39
CA ASP A 260 6.50 -6.62 28.14
C ASP A 260 7.85 -6.16 27.57
N ALA A 261 7.91 -6.12 26.24
CA ALA A 261 8.92 -5.41 25.47
C ALA A 261 8.23 -4.26 24.72
N VAL A 262 8.71 -3.04 24.88
CA VAL A 262 8.10 -1.83 24.29
C VAL A 262 9.17 -0.96 23.64
N ASP A 263 8.85 -0.39 22.48
CA ASP A 263 9.74 0.52 21.72
C ASP A 263 11.15 -0.05 21.49
N CYS A 264 11.24 -1.37 21.35
CA CYS A 264 12.51 -2.04 21.05
C CYS A 264 12.75 -2.08 19.54
N TRP A 265 14.00 -2.08 19.12
CA TRP A 265 14.40 -2.14 17.71
C TRP A 265 15.20 -3.40 17.42
N ASP A 266 14.79 -4.17 16.41
CA ASP A 266 15.59 -5.27 15.88
C ASP A 266 16.35 -4.77 14.63
N LEU A 267 17.68 -4.68 14.74
CA LEU A 267 18.54 -4.22 13.66
C LEU A 267 18.65 -5.26 12.52
N VAL A 268 18.54 -6.55 12.81
CA VAL A 268 18.59 -7.63 11.81
C VAL A 268 17.24 -7.73 11.10
N GLY A 269 16.14 -7.63 11.85
CA GLY A 269 14.79 -7.53 11.29
C GLY A 269 14.56 -6.24 10.50
N GLY A 270 15.18 -5.13 10.92
CA GLY A 270 15.00 -3.81 10.32
C GLY A 270 13.69 -3.13 10.72
N TYR A 271 13.12 -3.50 11.87
CA TYR A 271 11.84 -2.97 12.35
C TYR A 271 11.81 -2.82 13.87
N ALA A 272 10.93 -1.93 14.35
CA ALA A 272 10.55 -1.86 15.74
C ALA A 272 9.69 -3.07 16.12
N PHE A 273 9.83 -3.56 17.35
CA PHE A 273 8.97 -4.59 17.91
C PHE A 273 8.48 -4.22 19.31
N ALA A 274 7.28 -4.71 19.61
CA ALA A 274 6.73 -4.74 20.95
C ALA A 274 6.14 -6.14 21.18
N GLY A 275 6.17 -6.62 22.42
CA GLY A 275 5.71 -7.96 22.78
C GLY A 275 5.46 -8.07 24.27
N GLY A 276 5.02 -9.23 24.73
CA GLY A 276 4.81 -9.47 26.15
C GLY A 276 4.15 -10.82 26.43
N SER A 277 3.96 -11.12 27.71
CA SER A 277 3.35 -12.38 28.17
C SER A 277 1.84 -12.45 27.93
N GLY A 278 1.15 -11.31 27.90
CA GLY A 278 -0.27 -11.22 27.61
C GLY A 278 -0.48 -11.12 26.10
N SER A 279 -0.57 -12.27 25.41
CA SER A 279 -0.93 -12.39 23.99
C SER A 279 -0.49 -11.18 23.16
N ALA A 280 0.82 -11.04 22.96
CA ALA A 280 1.30 -10.19 21.88
C ALA A 280 0.51 -10.56 20.63
N LEU A 281 -0.07 -9.59 19.94
CA LEU A 281 -0.44 -9.73 18.53
C LEU A 281 0.87 -9.92 17.78
N ALA A 282 1.44 -11.13 17.88
CA ALA A 282 2.62 -11.50 17.15
C ALA A 282 2.24 -11.49 15.66
N ALA A 283 3.22 -11.27 14.78
CA ALA A 283 2.95 -11.18 13.34
C ALA A 283 2.28 -12.45 12.77
N ASP A 284 2.27 -13.57 13.50
CA ASP A 284 1.50 -14.77 13.21
C ASP A 284 0.00 -14.60 13.41
N ASP A 285 -0.47 -13.73 14.31
CA ASP A 285 -1.89 -13.42 14.49
C ASP A 285 -2.45 -12.62 13.31
N LEU A 286 -1.63 -11.77 12.67
CA LEU A 286 -2.00 -11.16 11.39
C LEU A 286 -2.05 -12.22 10.28
N SER A 287 -1.23 -13.26 10.35
CA SER A 287 -1.31 -14.40 9.43
C SER A 287 -2.52 -15.31 9.72
N ALA A 288 -2.94 -15.43 10.98
CA ALA A 288 -4.14 -16.16 11.38
C ALA A 288 -5.41 -15.38 11.04
N LEU A 289 -5.40 -14.05 11.18
CA LEU A 289 -6.46 -13.16 10.72
C LEU A 289 -6.49 -13.11 9.19
N ALA A 290 -5.33 -13.03 8.52
CA ALA A 290 -5.25 -13.12 7.06
C ALA A 290 -5.74 -14.48 6.57
N ALA A 291 -5.40 -15.58 7.24
CA ALA A 291 -5.93 -16.91 6.93
C ALA A 291 -7.45 -16.98 7.17
N ALA A 292 -7.96 -16.39 8.26
CA ALA A 292 -9.39 -16.32 8.54
C ALA A 292 -10.14 -15.43 7.52
N VAL A 293 -9.53 -14.33 7.05
CA VAL A 293 -10.07 -13.45 6.02
C VAL A 293 -10.02 -14.11 4.64
N VAL A 294 -8.97 -14.84 4.32
CA VAL A 294 -8.88 -15.67 3.10
C VAL A 294 -9.96 -16.76 3.11
N ILE A 295 -10.23 -17.38 4.26
CA ILE A 295 -11.35 -18.31 4.41
C ILE A 295 -12.70 -17.62 4.13
N VAL A 296 -12.90 -16.38 4.58
CA VAL A 296 -14.13 -15.60 4.31
C VAL A 296 -14.26 -15.19 2.83
N ASP A 297 -13.16 -14.95 2.13
CA ASP A 297 -13.14 -14.65 0.70
C ASP A 297 -13.48 -15.89 -0.14
N GLU A 298 -12.91 -17.05 0.22
CA GLU A 298 -13.22 -18.34 -0.40
C GLU A 298 -14.69 -18.79 -0.20
N PHE A 299 -15.38 -18.28 0.81
CA PHE A 299 -16.82 -18.53 1.01
C PHE A 299 -17.74 -17.62 0.19
N HIS A 300 -17.25 -16.48 -0.33
CA HIS A 300 -18.05 -15.52 -1.10
C HIS A 300 -17.77 -15.56 -2.60
N ASP A 301 -16.63 -16.11 -3.02
CA ASP A 301 -16.34 -16.34 -4.43
C ASP A 301 -17.15 -17.52 -4.98
N VAL A 302 -17.82 -17.30 -6.13
CA VAL A 302 -18.44 -18.38 -6.91
C VAL A 302 -17.32 -19.10 -7.67
N PRO A 303 -16.90 -20.33 -7.29
CA PRO A 303 -15.71 -20.91 -7.88
C PRO A 303 -15.96 -21.33 -9.33
N GLY A 304 -15.00 -21.04 -10.21
CA GLY A 304 -15.06 -21.48 -11.61
C GLY A 304 -14.99 -23.00 -11.80
N ALA A 305 -14.63 -23.76 -10.76
CA ALA A 305 -14.62 -25.23 -10.75
C ALA A 305 -14.87 -25.79 -9.35
N ASN A 306 -15.52 -26.96 -9.29
CA ASN A 306 -15.98 -27.59 -8.06
C ASN A 306 -14.82 -28.32 -7.34
N ASN A 307 -14.44 -27.89 -6.12
CA ASN A 307 -13.47 -28.59 -5.28
C ASN A 307 -14.18 -29.27 -4.09
N VAL A 308 -13.49 -30.23 -3.45
CA VAL A 308 -14.06 -31.14 -2.43
C VAL A 308 -14.48 -30.41 -1.14
N LEU A 309 -13.98 -29.20 -0.89
CA LEU A 309 -14.35 -28.37 0.28
C LEU A 309 -15.70 -27.65 0.09
N ASN A 310 -16.22 -27.58 -1.13
CA ASN A 310 -17.45 -26.86 -1.46
C ASN A 310 -18.74 -27.69 -1.38
N ALA A 311 -18.67 -28.88 -0.76
CA ALA A 311 -19.74 -29.86 -0.78
C ALA A 311 -21.03 -29.40 -0.07
N GLN A 312 -20.94 -28.52 0.93
CA GLN A 312 -22.11 -28.16 1.74
C GLN A 312 -22.98 -27.05 1.14
N ILE A 313 -22.42 -26.12 0.35
CA ILE A 313 -23.20 -25.01 -0.26
C ILE A 313 -23.70 -25.40 -1.66
N ASN A 314 -22.90 -26.16 -2.43
CA ASN A 314 -23.33 -26.65 -3.75
C ASN A 314 -24.44 -27.70 -3.68
N GLU A 315 -24.58 -28.43 -2.57
CA GLU A 315 -25.66 -29.40 -2.38
C GLU A 315 -27.02 -28.72 -2.10
N VAL A 316 -27.03 -27.49 -1.57
CA VAL A 316 -28.28 -26.78 -1.26
C VAL A 316 -28.76 -25.95 -2.45
N ILE A 317 -27.90 -25.10 -3.04
CA ILE A 317 -28.33 -24.19 -4.12
C ILE A 317 -28.30 -24.89 -5.48
N GLY A 318 -27.27 -25.69 -5.75
CA GLY A 318 -27.05 -26.33 -7.05
C GLY A 318 -26.43 -25.43 -8.11
N ASN A 319 -26.06 -26.01 -9.25
CA ASN A 319 -25.44 -25.31 -10.37
C ASN A 319 -26.29 -25.38 -11.66
N LYS A 320 -25.92 -24.60 -12.68
CA LYS A 320 -26.64 -24.58 -13.97
C LYS A 320 -26.66 -25.93 -14.71
N SER A 321 -25.72 -26.83 -14.45
CA SER A 321 -25.68 -28.18 -15.04
C SER A 321 -26.52 -29.22 -14.30
N ASP A 322 -27.05 -28.92 -13.11
CA ASP A 322 -27.88 -29.86 -12.36
C ASP A 322 -29.10 -30.30 -13.17
N THR A 323 -29.34 -31.60 -13.22
CA THR A 323 -30.48 -32.16 -13.92
C THR A 323 -31.78 -31.82 -13.20
N THR A 324 -32.87 -31.69 -13.95
CA THR A 324 -34.22 -31.51 -13.38
C THR A 324 -34.52 -32.59 -12.34
N ALA A 325 -35.05 -32.19 -11.18
CA ALA A 325 -35.45 -33.14 -10.13
C ALA A 325 -36.49 -34.13 -10.65
N ALA A 326 -36.28 -35.43 -10.39
CA ALA A 326 -37.13 -36.50 -10.87
C ALA A 326 -38.11 -36.94 -9.78
N GLY A 327 -39.40 -36.60 -9.92
CA GLY A 327 -40.44 -37.00 -8.95
C GLY A 327 -40.61 -36.03 -7.78
N ALA A 328 -40.97 -36.51 -6.60
CA ALA A 328 -41.12 -35.63 -5.43
C ALA A 328 -39.75 -35.12 -4.97
N VAL A 329 -39.64 -33.81 -4.72
CA VAL A 329 -38.39 -33.17 -4.26
C VAL A 329 -37.92 -33.83 -2.96
N THR A 330 -36.67 -34.25 -2.95
CA THR A 330 -36.01 -34.91 -1.82
C THR A 330 -34.98 -33.97 -1.17
N THR A 331 -34.46 -34.35 0.00
CA THR A 331 -33.42 -33.59 0.72
C THR A 331 -32.06 -33.59 0.01
N THR A 332 -31.93 -34.33 -1.10
CA THR A 332 -30.72 -34.40 -1.93
C THR A 332 -30.88 -33.63 -3.25
N ASP A 333 -32.06 -33.07 -3.53
CA ASP A 333 -32.29 -32.25 -4.72
C ASP A 333 -31.93 -30.79 -4.46
N THR A 334 -31.17 -30.20 -5.39
CA THR A 334 -30.76 -28.80 -5.28
C THR A 334 -31.92 -27.84 -5.60
N ILE A 335 -31.84 -26.60 -5.12
CA ILE A 335 -32.83 -25.55 -5.45
C ILE A 335 -32.93 -25.35 -6.97
N VAL A 336 -31.81 -25.41 -7.71
CA VAL A 336 -31.81 -25.33 -9.19
C VAL A 336 -32.51 -26.54 -9.84
N ALA A 337 -32.32 -27.75 -9.32
CA ALA A 337 -33.02 -28.94 -9.83
C ALA A 337 -34.54 -28.84 -9.62
N TYR A 338 -34.99 -28.30 -8.49
CA TYR A 338 -36.41 -28.04 -8.21
C TYR A 338 -36.98 -26.92 -9.09
N ALA A 339 -36.26 -25.82 -9.26
CA ALA A 339 -36.68 -24.72 -10.13
C ALA A 339 -36.87 -25.20 -11.58
N LYS A 340 -35.96 -26.04 -12.09
CA LYS A 340 -36.10 -26.67 -13.42
C LYS A 340 -37.33 -27.58 -13.52
N GLN A 341 -37.69 -28.26 -12.44
CA GLN A 341 -38.88 -29.12 -12.41
C GLN A 341 -40.16 -28.29 -12.49
N LEU A 342 -40.25 -27.19 -11.75
CA LEU A 342 -41.39 -26.27 -11.80
C LEU A 342 -41.55 -25.63 -13.19
N VAL A 343 -40.44 -25.20 -13.81
CA VAL A 343 -40.46 -24.64 -15.16
C VAL A 343 -40.91 -25.69 -16.19
N ALA A 344 -40.40 -26.92 -16.12
CA ALA A 344 -40.82 -28.00 -17.02
C ALA A 344 -42.30 -28.38 -16.85
N ALA A 345 -42.79 -28.39 -15.60
CA ALA A 345 -44.21 -28.61 -15.31
C ALA A 345 -45.09 -27.50 -15.89
N ALA A 346 -44.70 -26.22 -15.69
CA ALA A 346 -45.41 -25.07 -16.23
C ALA A 346 -45.44 -25.06 -17.77
N ILE A 347 -44.34 -25.44 -18.43
CA ILE A 347 -44.29 -25.58 -19.90
C ILE A 347 -45.23 -26.70 -20.38
N THR A 348 -45.29 -27.82 -19.65
CA THR A 348 -46.16 -28.96 -20.00
C THR A 348 -47.64 -28.61 -19.82
N GLU A 349 -47.98 -27.87 -18.76
CA GLU A 349 -49.34 -27.37 -18.51
C GLU A 349 -49.75 -26.31 -19.54
N ALA A 350 -48.85 -25.40 -19.90
CA ALA A 350 -49.06 -24.43 -20.97
C ALA A 350 -49.24 -25.10 -22.35
N ALA A 351 -48.46 -26.16 -22.63
CA ALA A 351 -48.62 -26.96 -23.84
C ALA A 351 -49.96 -27.73 -23.86
N ALA A 352 -50.46 -28.16 -22.68
CA ALA A 352 -51.77 -28.79 -22.57
C ALA A 352 -52.93 -27.80 -22.81
N THR A 353 -52.78 -26.51 -22.47
CA THR A 353 -53.78 -25.48 -22.79
C THR A 353 -53.83 -25.09 -24.27
N VAL A 354 -52.82 -25.43 -25.07
CA VAL A 354 -52.83 -25.24 -26.54
C VAL A 354 -53.60 -26.34 -27.27
N ILE A 355 -53.99 -27.43 -26.58
CA ILE A 355 -54.82 -28.52 -27.13
C ILE A 355 -56.32 -28.30 -26.77
N ILE A 356 -56.75 -27.04 -26.73
CA ILE A 356 -58.18 -26.65 -26.70
C ILE A 356 -58.49 -25.77 -27.91
N ASP A 357 -57.96 -26.14 -29.08
CA ASP A 357 -58.40 -25.58 -30.37
C ASP A 357 -58.96 -26.66 -31.32
N GLU A 358 -58.79 -27.94 -31.01
CA GLU A 358 -59.33 -29.03 -31.84
C GLU A 358 -60.83 -29.32 -31.63
N PHE A 359 -61.52 -28.57 -30.75
CA PHE A 359 -62.99 -28.66 -30.62
C PHE A 359 -63.76 -27.74 -31.57
N HIS A 360 -63.07 -26.91 -32.38
CA HIS A 360 -63.72 -25.98 -33.31
C HIS A 360 -63.41 -26.24 -34.80
N ASP A 361 -62.61 -27.25 -35.12
CA ASP A 361 -62.37 -27.62 -36.51
C ASP A 361 -63.49 -28.49 -37.08
N VAL A 362 -64.16 -27.97 -38.12
CA VAL A 362 -65.11 -28.73 -38.95
C VAL A 362 -64.32 -29.79 -39.73
N PRO A 363 -64.53 -31.10 -39.49
CA PRO A 363 -63.74 -32.12 -40.17
C PRO A 363 -64.03 -32.10 -41.68
N ALA A 364 -62.97 -32.02 -42.49
CA ALA A 364 -63.09 -32.05 -43.95
C ALA A 364 -63.55 -33.41 -44.52
N GLN A 365 -63.59 -34.48 -43.71
CA GLN A 365 -64.15 -35.78 -44.08
C GLN A 365 -64.85 -36.49 -42.92
N ASN A 366 -66.01 -37.07 -43.22
CA ASN A 366 -66.81 -37.89 -42.29
C ASN A 366 -66.07 -39.19 -41.95
N ASN A 367 -65.81 -39.43 -40.67
CA ASN A 367 -65.46 -40.76 -40.16
C ASN A 367 -66.61 -41.32 -39.31
N THR A 368 -66.52 -42.59 -38.94
CA THR A 368 -67.61 -43.38 -38.34
C THR A 368 -68.07 -42.88 -36.96
N LEU A 369 -67.28 -42.04 -36.27
CA LEU A 369 -67.70 -41.37 -35.04
C LEU A 369 -68.66 -40.18 -35.32
N ASN A 370 -68.61 -39.61 -36.52
CA ASN A 370 -69.40 -38.44 -36.92
C ASN A 370 -70.79 -38.80 -37.49
N ALA A 371 -71.12 -40.09 -37.57
CA ALA A 371 -72.43 -40.55 -38.02
C ALA A 371 -73.54 -40.26 -36.99
N GLN A 372 -73.23 -40.29 -35.69
CA GLN A 372 -74.22 -40.06 -34.63
C GLN A 372 -74.49 -38.55 -34.39
N ILE A 373 -73.50 -37.68 -34.62
CA ILE A 373 -73.68 -36.22 -34.44
C ILE A 373 -74.36 -35.59 -35.66
N ASN A 374 -74.07 -36.05 -36.88
CA ASN A 374 -74.75 -35.55 -38.07
C ASN A 374 -76.21 -36.02 -38.18
N GLU A 375 -76.58 -37.15 -37.57
CA GLU A 375 -77.96 -37.64 -37.54
C GLU A 375 -78.81 -36.91 -36.49
N VAL A 376 -78.20 -36.41 -35.41
CA VAL A 376 -78.88 -35.62 -34.37
C VAL A 376 -78.89 -34.13 -34.70
N ILE A 377 -77.74 -33.55 -35.10
CA ILE A 377 -77.65 -32.11 -35.38
C ILE A 377 -78.13 -31.77 -36.79
N GLY A 378 -77.86 -32.62 -37.78
CA GLY A 378 -78.16 -32.32 -39.19
C GLY A 378 -77.15 -31.39 -39.85
N ASN A 379 -77.27 -31.20 -41.16
CA ASN A 379 -76.40 -30.33 -41.94
C ASN A 379 -77.19 -29.22 -42.67
N LYS A 380 -76.47 -28.24 -43.25
CA LYS A 380 -77.09 -27.08 -43.93
C LYS A 380 -78.01 -27.45 -45.10
N THR A 381 -77.88 -28.64 -45.69
CA THR A 381 -78.73 -29.11 -46.80
C THR A 381 -80.01 -29.82 -46.37
N ASP A 382 -80.17 -30.12 -45.08
CA ASP A 382 -81.38 -30.79 -44.56
C ASP A 382 -82.63 -29.93 -44.79
N THR A 383 -83.69 -30.54 -45.29
CA THR A 383 -84.96 -29.86 -45.58
C THR A 383 -85.70 -29.52 -44.29
N THR A 384 -86.44 -28.40 -44.28
CA THR A 384 -87.27 -27.98 -43.14
C THR A 384 -88.24 -29.09 -42.73
N ALA A 385 -88.36 -29.38 -41.43
CA ALA A 385 -89.33 -30.33 -40.91
C ALA A 385 -90.77 -29.85 -41.20
N VAL A 386 -91.65 -30.77 -41.61
CA VAL A 386 -93.02 -30.44 -42.01
C VAL A 386 -94.00 -31.06 -41.00
N GLY A 387 -94.54 -30.26 -40.08
CA GLY A 387 -95.52 -30.71 -39.07
C GLY A 387 -94.93 -30.90 -37.67
N ALA A 388 -95.51 -31.78 -36.86
CA ALA A 388 -94.95 -32.06 -35.53
C ALA A 388 -93.61 -32.80 -35.65
N VAL A 389 -92.59 -32.30 -34.97
CA VAL A 389 -91.23 -32.85 -34.97
C VAL A 389 -91.24 -34.31 -34.53
N THR A 390 -90.58 -35.16 -35.30
CA THR A 390 -90.44 -36.59 -35.01
C THR A 390 -89.01 -36.92 -34.58
N GLU A 391 -88.81 -38.11 -33.98
CA GLU A 391 -87.49 -38.58 -33.52
C GLU A 391 -86.49 -38.80 -34.67
N THR A 392 -86.93 -38.71 -35.93
CA THR A 392 -86.08 -38.82 -37.13
C THR A 392 -85.71 -37.48 -37.76
N ASP A 393 -86.25 -36.36 -37.26
CA ASP A 393 -85.91 -35.03 -37.76
C ASP A 393 -84.63 -34.50 -37.10
N THR A 394 -83.72 -33.94 -37.90
CA THR A 394 -82.47 -33.37 -37.38
C THR A 394 -82.71 -32.04 -36.66
N ILE A 395 -81.84 -31.66 -35.72
CA ILE A 395 -81.94 -30.36 -35.03
C ILE A 395 -81.93 -29.20 -36.05
N ILE A 396 -81.18 -29.28 -37.15
CA ILE A 396 -81.20 -28.26 -38.20
C ILE A 396 -82.54 -28.23 -38.95
N ALA A 397 -83.20 -29.38 -39.20
CA ALA A 397 -84.54 -29.41 -39.78
C ALA A 397 -85.59 -28.78 -38.85
N TYR A 398 -85.46 -29.02 -37.53
CA TYR A 398 -86.30 -28.40 -36.49
C TYR A 398 -86.01 -26.90 -36.33
N VAL A 399 -84.75 -26.48 -36.31
CA VAL A 399 -84.36 -25.07 -36.23
C VAL A 399 -84.84 -24.32 -37.47
N LYS A 400 -84.79 -24.92 -38.67
CA LYS A 400 -85.37 -24.32 -39.88
C LYS A 400 -86.89 -24.17 -39.78
N GLN A 401 -87.58 -25.11 -39.11
CA GLN A 401 -89.01 -25.01 -38.87
C GLN A 401 -89.32 -23.91 -37.86
N ILE A 402 -88.59 -23.85 -36.73
CA ILE A 402 -88.69 -22.75 -35.76
C ILE A 402 -88.41 -21.41 -36.43
N VAL A 403 -87.40 -21.32 -37.30
CA VAL A 403 -87.09 -20.07 -38.01
C VAL A 403 -88.19 -19.72 -39.00
N ALA A 404 -88.77 -20.68 -39.72
CA ALA A 404 -89.90 -20.43 -40.61
C ALA A 404 -91.18 -20.01 -39.85
N ASP A 405 -91.46 -20.67 -38.72
CA ASP A 405 -92.57 -20.36 -37.82
C ASP A 405 -92.34 -19.02 -37.09
N ALA A 406 -91.10 -18.71 -36.73
CA ALA A 406 -90.69 -17.43 -36.19
C ALA A 406 -90.87 -16.33 -37.23
N ILE A 407 -90.42 -16.52 -38.48
CA ILE A 407 -90.65 -15.55 -39.58
C ILE A 407 -92.16 -15.35 -39.83
N ALA A 408 -92.98 -16.40 -39.73
CA ALA A 408 -94.43 -16.32 -39.81
C ALA A 408 -95.06 -15.61 -38.59
N ALA A 409 -94.46 -15.74 -37.41
CA ALA A 409 -94.86 -15.02 -36.19
C ALA A 409 -94.38 -13.55 -36.18
N THR A 410 -93.24 -13.23 -36.80
CA THR A 410 -92.72 -11.86 -36.94
C THR A 410 -93.57 -11.01 -37.88
N ALA A 411 -94.32 -11.62 -38.81
CA ALA A 411 -95.36 -10.94 -39.58
C ALA A 411 -96.57 -10.49 -38.73
N SER A 412 -96.69 -10.98 -37.48
CA SER A 412 -97.72 -10.60 -36.50
C SER A 412 -97.17 -9.74 -35.33
N LEU A 413 -95.89 -9.35 -35.37
CA LEU A 413 -95.18 -8.64 -34.29
C LEU A 413 -94.67 -7.24 -34.70
N VAL A 414 -95.22 -6.67 -35.78
CA VAL A 414 -95.06 -5.26 -36.20
C VAL A 414 -95.70 -4.26 -35.19
N THR A 415 -96.14 -4.70 -34.02
CA THR A 415 -96.73 -3.85 -32.97
C THR A 415 -96.03 -3.92 -31.62
N ILE A 416 -94.88 -4.58 -31.51
CA ILE A 416 -94.07 -4.61 -30.27
C ILE A 416 -92.60 -4.34 -30.61
N ASP A 417 -92.34 -3.24 -31.31
CA ASP A 417 -90.97 -2.77 -31.61
C ASP A 417 -90.78 -1.27 -31.30
N GLU A 418 -91.62 -0.72 -30.41
CA GLU A 418 -91.48 0.67 -29.95
C GLU A 418 -90.83 0.81 -28.56
N TYR A 419 -90.28 -0.27 -27.98
CA TYR A 419 -89.69 -0.22 -26.63
C TYR A 419 -88.22 -0.63 -26.52
N HIS A 420 -87.56 -1.13 -27.57
CA HIS A 420 -86.15 -1.53 -27.48
C HIS A 420 -85.24 -1.08 -28.63
N ASP A 421 -85.74 -0.37 -29.64
CA ASP A 421 -84.89 0.31 -30.61
C ASP A 421 -84.42 1.68 -30.07
N VAL A 422 -83.12 1.95 -30.21
CA VAL A 422 -82.54 3.29 -29.98
C VAL A 422 -83.17 4.24 -31.02
N PRO A 423 -84.00 5.22 -30.62
CA PRO A 423 -84.68 6.06 -31.58
C PRO A 423 -83.68 6.92 -32.33
N ALA A 424 -83.78 6.94 -33.66
CA ALA A 424 -82.99 7.85 -34.50
C ALA A 424 -83.32 9.34 -34.26
N GLN A 425 -84.34 9.68 -33.47
CA GLN A 425 -84.61 11.03 -32.97
C GLN A 425 -85.10 11.05 -31.51
N ASN A 426 -84.57 12.01 -30.75
CA ASN A 426 -84.85 12.22 -29.33
C ASN A 426 -86.32 12.58 -29.06
N ASN A 427 -86.98 11.82 -28.16
CA ASN A 427 -88.22 12.25 -27.53
C ASN A 427 -87.97 12.60 -26.04
N THR A 428 -88.91 13.34 -25.44
CA THR A 428 -88.74 14.04 -24.16
C THR A 428 -88.50 13.13 -22.96
N LEU A 429 -88.77 11.82 -23.09
CA LEU A 429 -88.58 10.83 -22.02
C LEU A 429 -87.18 10.18 -22.07
N ASN A 430 -86.58 10.06 -23.27
CA ASN A 430 -85.20 9.55 -23.45
C ASN A 430 -84.11 10.57 -23.13
N ALA A 431 -84.46 11.86 -23.00
CA ALA A 431 -83.49 12.89 -22.63
C ALA A 431 -82.88 12.65 -21.24
N GLN A 432 -83.68 12.20 -20.25
CA GLN A 432 -83.21 12.11 -18.86
C GLN A 432 -82.31 10.90 -18.58
N ILE A 433 -82.49 9.77 -19.29
CA ILE A 433 -81.67 8.56 -19.08
C ILE A 433 -80.35 8.66 -19.86
N ASN A 434 -80.37 9.18 -21.09
CA ASN A 434 -79.16 9.38 -21.88
C ASN A 434 -78.29 10.54 -21.33
N GLU A 435 -78.88 11.54 -20.67
CA GLU A 435 -78.15 12.64 -20.03
C GLU A 435 -77.48 12.21 -18.71
N VAL A 436 -78.00 11.18 -18.02
CA VAL A 436 -77.40 10.70 -16.76
C VAL A 436 -76.38 9.57 -17.00
N ILE A 437 -76.69 8.59 -17.85
CA ILE A 437 -75.83 7.40 -18.04
C ILE A 437 -74.78 7.63 -19.14
N GLY A 438 -75.15 8.35 -20.21
CA GLY A 438 -74.26 8.64 -21.35
C GLY A 438 -74.13 7.50 -22.36
N ASN A 439 -73.74 7.85 -23.59
CA ASN A 439 -73.52 6.93 -24.70
C ASN A 439 -72.04 6.52 -24.83
N LYS A 440 -71.79 5.35 -25.45
CA LYS A 440 -70.42 4.91 -25.78
C LYS A 440 -69.64 5.89 -26.67
N THR A 441 -70.30 6.82 -27.35
CA THR A 441 -69.67 7.88 -28.16
C THR A 441 -69.32 9.14 -27.38
N ASP A 442 -69.79 9.30 -26.13
CA ASP A 442 -69.55 10.51 -25.34
C ASP A 442 -68.05 10.72 -25.12
N ALA A 443 -67.59 11.95 -25.27
CA ALA A 443 -66.19 12.30 -24.99
C ALA A 443 -65.87 12.13 -23.50
N ALA A 444 -64.61 11.88 -23.17
CA ALA A 444 -64.17 11.94 -21.78
C ALA A 444 -64.41 13.36 -21.23
N ALA A 445 -64.89 13.46 -19.99
CA ALA A 445 -65.08 14.74 -19.34
C ALA A 445 -63.73 15.49 -19.26
N ALA A 446 -63.73 16.79 -19.59
CA ALA A 446 -62.54 17.62 -19.58
C ALA A 446 -62.51 18.51 -18.33
N GLY A 447 -61.57 18.26 -17.41
CA GLY A 447 -61.46 19.02 -16.15
C GLY A 447 -62.28 18.43 -14.99
N ALA A 448 -62.66 19.23 -14.00
CA ALA A 448 -63.43 18.75 -12.86
C ALA A 448 -64.86 18.36 -13.28
N VAL A 449 -65.32 17.18 -12.86
CA VAL A 449 -66.64 16.63 -13.20
C VAL A 449 -67.75 17.56 -12.72
N THR A 450 -68.64 17.93 -13.62
CA THR A 450 -69.77 18.82 -13.37
C THR A 450 -71.09 18.06 -13.42
N SER A 451 -72.17 18.70 -12.96
CA SER A 451 -73.53 18.13 -13.01
C SER A 451 -74.09 17.94 -14.43
N THR A 452 -73.35 18.35 -15.47
CA THR A 452 -73.72 18.18 -16.89
C THR A 452 -72.94 17.05 -17.58
N ASP A 453 -71.97 16.43 -16.89
CA ASP A 453 -71.20 15.32 -17.45
C ASP A 453 -71.93 14.00 -17.26
N THR A 454 -71.95 13.17 -18.30
CA THR A 454 -72.57 11.84 -18.24
C THR A 454 -71.70 10.87 -17.45
N PHE A 455 -72.32 9.84 -16.85
CA PHE A 455 -71.58 8.80 -16.13
C PHE A 455 -70.52 8.11 -17.01
N MET A 456 -70.83 7.89 -18.30
CA MET A 456 -69.88 7.37 -19.29
C MET A 456 -68.71 8.34 -19.57
N GLY A 457 -68.96 9.66 -19.59
CA GLY A 457 -67.91 10.67 -19.73
C GLY A 457 -66.94 10.70 -18.54
N TYR A 458 -67.46 10.55 -17.31
CA TYR A 458 -66.65 10.43 -16.09
C TYR A 458 -65.82 9.14 -16.07
N LEU A 459 -66.44 8.01 -16.41
CA LEU A 459 -65.75 6.72 -16.44
C LEU A 459 -64.60 6.72 -17.44
N LYS A 460 -64.79 7.32 -18.62
CA LYS A 460 -63.74 7.48 -19.63
C LYS A 460 -62.63 8.42 -19.17
N GLN A 461 -62.94 9.48 -18.44
CA GLN A 461 -61.93 10.35 -17.85
C GLN A 461 -61.04 9.59 -16.86
N ILE A 462 -61.62 8.80 -15.94
CA ILE A 462 -60.86 7.98 -14.99
C ILE A 462 -59.98 6.96 -15.72
N VAL A 463 -60.54 6.26 -16.71
CA VAL A 463 -59.80 5.24 -17.46
C VAL A 463 -58.66 5.87 -18.27
N THR A 464 -58.88 7.05 -18.85
CA THR A 464 -57.85 7.78 -19.61
C THR A 464 -56.74 8.30 -18.69
N ALA A 465 -57.08 8.81 -17.50
CA ALA A 465 -56.11 9.21 -16.48
C ALA A 465 -55.29 8.00 -16.00
N ALA A 466 -55.92 6.87 -15.71
CA ALA A 466 -55.24 5.65 -15.28
C ALA A 466 -54.31 5.07 -16.36
N ILE A 467 -54.70 5.13 -17.64
CA ILE A 467 -53.85 4.70 -18.76
C ILE A 467 -52.67 5.67 -18.96
N THR A 468 -52.87 6.97 -18.75
CA THR A 468 -51.82 7.98 -18.87
C THR A 468 -50.81 7.86 -17.72
N ASP A 469 -51.27 7.59 -16.50
CA ASP A 469 -50.41 7.30 -15.34
C ASP A 469 -49.65 5.97 -15.52
N ALA A 470 -50.30 4.94 -16.05
CA ALA A 470 -49.64 3.67 -16.38
C ALA A 470 -48.60 3.81 -17.51
N ALA A 471 -48.82 4.71 -18.48
CA ALA A 471 -47.84 5.04 -19.52
C ALA A 471 -46.68 5.91 -18.99
N ALA A 472 -46.91 6.72 -17.94
CA ALA A 472 -45.88 7.49 -17.25
C ALA A 472 -45.01 6.61 -16.32
N MET A 473 -45.54 5.48 -15.83
CA MET A 473 -44.79 4.45 -15.08
C MET A 473 -43.92 3.57 -15.99
N GLY A 474 -43.31 4.15 -17.02
CA GLY A 474 -42.64 3.49 -18.13
C GLY A 474 -41.92 2.20 -17.76
N THR A 475 -42.14 1.16 -18.58
CA THR A 475 -41.54 -0.18 -18.49
C THR A 475 -40.14 -0.09 -17.90
N ALA A 476 -39.92 -0.81 -16.79
CA ALA A 476 -38.61 -0.92 -16.18
C ALA A 476 -37.62 -1.50 -17.20
N ASP A 477 -36.93 -0.61 -17.91
CA ASP A 477 -35.74 -0.95 -18.67
C ASP A 477 -34.64 -1.27 -17.66
N LEU A 478 -34.59 -2.54 -17.24
CA LEU A 478 -33.54 -3.10 -16.39
C LEU A 478 -32.17 -3.15 -17.10
N GLY A 479 -32.06 -2.63 -18.34
CA GLY A 479 -30.85 -2.60 -19.16
C GLY A 479 -30.04 -1.31 -19.07
N THR A 480 -30.55 -0.26 -18.43
CA THR A 480 -29.79 0.98 -18.19
C THR A 480 -29.74 1.31 -16.71
N THR A 481 -28.62 1.88 -16.28
CA THR A 481 -28.17 2.11 -14.90
C THR A 481 -28.99 3.13 -14.09
N GLU A 482 -30.28 3.24 -14.37
CA GLU A 482 -31.22 4.07 -13.64
C GLU A 482 -31.76 3.25 -12.46
N SER A 483 -31.09 3.35 -11.31
CA SER A 483 -31.61 2.77 -10.07
C SER A 483 -32.99 3.35 -9.75
N ILE A 484 -33.79 2.60 -8.99
CA ILE A 484 -35.18 2.92 -8.60
C ILE A 484 -35.34 4.35 -8.04
N HIS A 485 -34.28 4.96 -7.52
CA HIS A 485 -34.26 6.34 -7.04
C HIS A 485 -34.49 7.41 -8.13
N GLY A 486 -34.17 7.16 -9.40
CA GLY A 486 -34.39 8.13 -10.49
C GLY A 486 -35.87 8.27 -10.92
N LYS A 487 -36.70 7.27 -10.62
CA LYS A 487 -38.11 7.23 -11.03
C LYS A 487 -39.10 7.68 -9.95
N LEU A 488 -38.65 7.90 -8.71
CA LEU A 488 -39.50 8.28 -7.58
C LEU A 488 -39.63 9.80 -7.34
N GLY A 489 -39.17 10.61 -8.29
CA GLY A 489 -39.33 12.05 -8.28
C GLY A 489 -37.98 12.76 -8.32
N THR A 490 -37.90 13.80 -9.14
CA THR A 490 -36.79 14.75 -9.08
C THR A 490 -36.89 15.51 -7.76
N ASP A 491 -36.24 14.99 -6.74
CA ASP A 491 -36.15 15.66 -5.46
C ASP A 491 -35.28 16.90 -5.61
N THR A 492 -35.93 18.03 -5.81
CA THR A 492 -35.30 19.35 -5.78
C THR A 492 -35.48 19.99 -4.39
N GLU A 493 -36.09 19.29 -3.43
CA GLU A 493 -36.54 19.86 -2.14
C GLU A 493 -36.05 19.14 -0.87
N LEU A 494 -35.37 17.99 -0.94
CA LEU A 494 -34.63 17.38 0.16
C LEU A 494 -33.13 17.46 -0.13
N ALA A 495 -32.48 18.28 0.68
CA ALA A 495 -31.03 18.36 0.79
C ALA A 495 -30.48 17.19 1.61
N ASP A 496 -30.84 15.95 1.26
CA ASP A 496 -30.10 14.78 1.70
C ASP A 496 -29.01 14.50 0.67
N ASN A 497 -27.82 15.03 0.97
CA ASN A 497 -26.59 14.63 0.30
C ASN A 497 -26.42 13.12 0.51
N SER A 498 -27.05 12.31 -0.35
CA SER A 498 -26.79 10.90 -0.41
C SER A 498 -25.29 10.73 -0.63
N ILE A 499 -24.71 9.67 -0.07
CA ILE A 499 -23.26 9.43 -0.16
C ILE A 499 -22.78 9.40 -1.64
N TYR A 500 -23.70 9.17 -2.57
CA TYR A 500 -23.49 9.20 -4.02
C TYR A 500 -23.22 10.60 -4.58
N ASP A 501 -23.82 11.64 -3.99
CA ASP A 501 -23.63 13.04 -4.38
C ASP A 501 -22.39 13.65 -3.71
N LEU A 502 -22.11 13.27 -2.45
CA LEU A 502 -20.85 13.64 -1.79
C LEU A 502 -19.61 12.99 -2.44
N LEU A 503 -19.80 11.88 -3.17
CA LEU A 503 -18.78 11.18 -3.95
C LEU A 503 -18.82 11.51 -5.46
N GLY A 504 -19.59 12.53 -5.86
CA GLY A 504 -19.45 13.17 -7.18
C GLY A 504 -19.90 12.35 -8.39
N GLY A 505 -20.82 11.39 -8.25
CA GLY A 505 -21.51 10.74 -9.38
C GLY A 505 -20.64 9.91 -10.34
N ALA A 506 -19.33 9.90 -10.16
CA ALA A 506 -18.38 8.97 -10.75
C ALA A 506 -17.77 8.22 -9.57
N GLY A 507 -18.31 7.02 -9.27
CA GLY A 507 -17.88 6.21 -8.14
C GLY A 507 -16.37 6.17 -8.02
N LEU A 508 -15.85 6.14 -6.77
CA LEU A 508 -14.43 6.00 -6.42
C LEU A 508 -13.65 5.43 -7.59
N LYS A 509 -12.98 6.30 -8.36
CA LYS A 509 -12.14 5.84 -9.46
C LYS A 509 -11.05 5.02 -8.80
N THR A 510 -11.22 3.71 -8.80
CA THR A 510 -10.20 2.71 -8.47
C THR A 510 -9.16 2.65 -9.58
N ASP A 511 -8.91 3.77 -10.25
CA ASP A 511 -7.74 3.95 -11.07
C ASP A 511 -6.58 3.84 -10.09
N THR A 512 -5.86 2.73 -10.16
CA THR A 512 -4.68 2.54 -9.33
C THR A 512 -3.75 3.73 -9.55
N LEU A 513 -2.84 4.02 -8.60
CA LEU A 513 -1.80 5.02 -8.85
C LEU A 513 -1.06 4.71 -10.18
N HIS A 514 -1.00 3.43 -10.56
CA HIS A 514 -0.51 2.99 -11.85
C HIS A 514 -1.37 3.44 -13.05
N ASP A 515 -2.71 3.36 -12.98
CA ASP A 515 -3.61 3.87 -14.03
C ASP A 515 -3.54 5.40 -14.18
N ILE A 516 -3.40 6.10 -13.05
CA ILE A 516 -3.23 7.57 -13.01
C ILE A 516 -1.88 7.98 -13.61
N LEU A 517 -0.81 7.21 -13.35
CA LEU A 517 0.54 7.53 -13.79
C LEU A 517 0.87 7.05 -15.22
N MET A 518 0.33 5.90 -15.64
CA MET A 518 0.77 5.20 -16.85
C MET A 518 -0.37 4.79 -17.81
N GLY A 519 -1.64 4.90 -17.39
CA GLY A 519 -2.79 4.31 -18.08
C GLY A 519 -2.83 2.78 -17.98
N THR A 520 -4.02 2.19 -18.06
CA THR A 520 -4.28 0.74 -17.90
C THR A 520 -3.49 -0.21 -18.82
N PRO A 521 -3.01 0.18 -20.03
CA PRO A 521 -2.11 -0.65 -20.82
C PRO A 521 -0.61 -0.33 -20.63
N GLY A 522 -0.25 0.64 -19.79
CA GLY A 522 1.06 1.28 -19.80
C GLY A 522 1.28 2.15 -21.07
N ILE A 523 2.30 2.99 -21.05
CA ILE A 523 2.61 3.91 -22.17
C ILE A 523 3.32 3.12 -23.29
N THR A 524 2.55 2.54 -24.21
CA THR A 524 3.11 1.82 -25.39
C THR A 524 3.75 2.77 -26.41
N THR A 525 3.30 4.02 -26.43
CA THR A 525 3.80 5.08 -27.30
C THR A 525 3.75 6.38 -26.50
N TRP A 526 4.90 7.05 -26.35
CA TRP A 526 4.91 8.34 -25.64
C TRP A 526 3.90 9.30 -26.29
N PRO A 527 3.02 9.95 -25.52
CA PRO A 527 2.02 10.88 -26.04
C PRO A 527 2.70 12.15 -26.57
N ALA A 528 2.03 12.95 -27.41
CA ALA A 528 2.63 14.18 -27.96
C ALA A 528 3.02 15.16 -26.84
N ALA A 529 4.06 15.97 -27.05
CA ALA A 529 4.46 16.95 -26.05
C ALA A 529 3.37 18.02 -25.87
N ALA A 530 2.92 18.26 -24.65
CA ALA A 530 1.95 19.30 -24.31
C ALA A 530 2.40 20.11 -23.09
N GLN A 531 2.16 21.43 -23.11
CA GLN A 531 2.41 22.29 -21.95
C GLN A 531 1.52 21.89 -20.78
N ALA A 532 1.99 22.08 -19.54
CA ALA A 532 1.18 21.80 -18.37
C ALA A 532 -0.14 22.59 -18.39
N ALA A 533 -1.26 21.88 -18.35
CA ALA A 533 -2.63 22.40 -18.31
C ALA A 533 -3.55 21.38 -17.63
N ASP A 534 -4.79 21.79 -17.29
CA ASP A 534 -5.75 21.00 -16.51
C ASP A 534 -6.15 19.66 -17.16
N THR A 535 -5.83 19.45 -18.45
CA THR A 535 -6.16 18.24 -19.21
C THR A 535 -4.92 17.52 -19.76
N VAL A 536 -3.75 17.70 -19.14
CA VAL A 536 -2.47 17.16 -19.64
C VAL A 536 -1.92 16.12 -18.67
N SER A 537 -1.57 14.96 -19.21
CA SER A 537 -0.97 13.87 -18.44
C SER A 537 0.47 14.18 -18.04
N LEU A 538 0.93 13.56 -16.94
CA LEU A 538 2.32 13.67 -16.51
C LEU A 538 3.30 13.21 -17.61
N ALA A 539 2.94 12.23 -18.42
CA ALA A 539 3.74 11.76 -19.55
C ALA A 539 3.89 12.81 -20.66
N GLU A 540 2.82 13.55 -20.98
CA GLU A 540 2.88 14.67 -21.94
C GLU A 540 3.72 15.82 -21.41
N ALA A 541 3.63 16.11 -20.10
CA ALA A 541 4.44 17.12 -19.43
C ALA A 541 5.93 16.74 -19.38
N ILE A 542 6.27 15.49 -19.05
CA ILE A 542 7.64 14.98 -19.09
C ILE A 542 8.20 15.05 -20.52
N ARG A 543 7.41 14.66 -21.53
CA ARG A 543 7.85 14.78 -22.92
C ARG A 543 8.03 16.24 -23.34
N TYR A 544 7.17 17.15 -22.86
CA TYR A 544 7.33 18.58 -23.11
C TYR A 544 8.63 19.13 -22.53
N ILE A 545 9.00 18.73 -21.31
CA ILE A 545 10.28 19.09 -20.68
C ILE A 545 11.45 18.56 -21.51
N THR A 546 11.42 17.28 -21.90
CA THR A 546 12.48 16.68 -22.72
C THR A 546 12.63 17.35 -24.09
N ALA A 547 11.51 17.72 -24.72
CA ALA A 547 11.51 18.34 -26.04
C ALA A 547 11.81 19.85 -26.04
N ASN A 548 11.56 20.56 -24.94
CA ASN A 548 11.61 22.03 -24.93
C ASN A 548 12.52 22.64 -23.84
N GLN A 549 13.12 21.85 -22.95
CA GLN A 549 13.97 22.38 -21.86
C GLN A 549 15.30 21.65 -21.67
N LEU A 550 15.42 20.39 -22.09
CA LEU A 550 16.67 19.63 -21.99
C LEU A 550 17.57 19.81 -23.23
N PRO A 551 18.91 19.67 -23.07
CA PRO A 551 19.84 19.62 -24.19
C PRO A 551 19.54 18.46 -25.16
N GLN A 552 19.60 18.75 -26.46
CA GLN A 552 19.39 17.86 -27.58
C GLN A 552 20.68 17.74 -28.42
N LEU A 553 20.83 16.60 -29.10
CA LEU A 553 21.95 16.33 -30.00
C LEU A 553 21.50 16.44 -31.46
N ALA A 554 22.23 17.20 -32.26
CA ALA A 554 22.11 17.21 -33.72
C ALA A 554 23.44 16.77 -34.34
N THR A 555 23.39 15.98 -35.42
CA THR A 555 24.59 15.47 -36.10
C THR A 555 24.51 15.72 -37.59
N ALA A 556 25.58 16.21 -38.20
CA ALA A 556 25.68 16.43 -39.64
C ALA A 556 27.08 16.12 -40.13
N THR A 557 27.21 15.36 -41.22
CA THR A 557 28.52 14.99 -41.76
C THR A 557 28.75 15.71 -43.08
N SER A 558 29.89 16.39 -43.22
CA SER A 558 30.27 16.94 -44.52
C SER A 558 30.49 15.80 -45.52
N THR A 559 30.24 16.07 -46.80
CA THR A 559 30.58 15.13 -47.87
C THR A 559 32.10 15.00 -47.99
N ALA A 560 32.60 14.08 -48.82
CA ALA A 560 34.02 13.72 -48.95
C ALA A 560 34.99 14.86 -49.35
N ASN A 561 34.45 16.07 -49.61
CA ASN A 561 35.20 17.27 -49.89
C ASN A 561 34.84 18.36 -48.85
N LEU A 562 35.86 19.04 -48.31
CA LEU A 562 35.75 20.18 -47.40
C LEU A 562 35.35 21.46 -48.17
N THR A 563 34.12 21.46 -48.69
CA THR A 563 33.48 22.60 -49.36
C THR A 563 32.61 23.39 -48.39
N ASP A 564 32.44 24.69 -48.64
CA ASP A 564 31.45 25.51 -47.94
C ASP A 564 30.06 24.87 -48.00
N GLY A 565 29.36 24.86 -46.87
CA GLY A 565 28.07 24.20 -46.79
C GLY A 565 27.31 24.48 -45.50
N THR A 566 26.00 24.30 -45.56
CA THR A 566 25.15 24.28 -44.36
C THR A 566 25.34 22.94 -43.65
N ILE A 567 25.69 22.99 -42.37
CA ILE A 567 25.81 21.82 -41.50
C ILE A 567 24.55 21.62 -40.66
N PHE A 568 23.93 22.70 -40.19
CA PHE A 568 22.67 22.62 -39.45
C PHE A 568 21.71 23.71 -39.90
N THR A 569 20.43 23.40 -39.93
CA THR A 569 19.35 24.38 -40.08
C THR A 569 18.59 24.48 -38.77
N TYR A 570 18.26 25.69 -38.32
CA TYR A 570 17.52 25.89 -37.07
C TYR A 570 16.31 26.81 -37.25
N THR A 571 15.28 26.63 -36.43
CA THR A 571 14.09 27.49 -36.38
C THR A 571 13.95 28.10 -34.98
N GLY A 572 13.39 29.31 -34.89
CA GLY A 572 13.21 30.01 -33.63
C GLY A 572 14.53 30.41 -32.95
N SER A 573 14.51 30.47 -31.62
CA SER A 573 15.67 30.79 -30.79
C SER A 573 16.25 29.52 -30.15
N ILE A 574 17.55 29.29 -30.36
CA ILE A 574 18.30 28.15 -29.82
C ILE A 574 19.53 28.63 -29.06
N GLU A 575 19.95 27.83 -28.09
CA GLU A 575 21.24 27.97 -27.42
C GLU A 575 22.14 26.80 -27.80
N ILE A 576 23.28 27.10 -28.41
CA ILE A 576 24.32 26.15 -28.78
C ILE A 576 25.26 26.01 -27.59
N ILE A 577 25.25 24.84 -26.96
CA ILE A 577 26.02 24.54 -25.76
C ILE A 577 27.41 24.06 -26.17
N HIS A 578 27.47 23.05 -27.05
CA HIS A 578 28.71 22.55 -27.62
C HIS A 578 28.56 22.34 -29.12
N LEU A 579 29.59 22.69 -29.88
CA LEU A 579 29.71 22.34 -31.29
C LEU A 579 31.09 21.74 -31.55
N ILE A 580 31.10 20.46 -31.90
CA ILE A 580 32.29 19.63 -32.05
C ILE A 580 32.34 19.09 -33.48
N GLY A 581 33.49 19.21 -34.12
CA GLY A 581 33.80 18.54 -35.38
C GLY A 581 34.71 17.34 -35.12
N ARG A 582 34.56 16.26 -35.88
CA ARG A 582 35.48 15.14 -35.90
C ARG A 582 35.96 14.95 -37.33
N MET A 583 37.27 14.98 -37.56
CA MET A 583 37.83 14.58 -38.84
C MET A 583 37.44 13.12 -39.10
N THR A 584 36.57 12.86 -40.09
CA THR A 584 36.17 11.50 -40.47
C THR A 584 37.08 10.91 -41.54
N THR A 585 37.88 11.74 -42.19
CA THR A 585 38.99 11.32 -43.06
C THR A 585 40.14 12.31 -42.89
N VAL A 586 41.38 11.85 -43.15
CA VAL A 586 42.57 12.70 -43.08
C VAL A 586 42.49 13.88 -44.05
N HIS A 587 42.88 15.08 -43.60
CA HIS A 587 43.15 16.19 -44.51
C HIS A 587 44.63 16.16 -44.93
N PRO A 588 44.95 16.23 -46.24
CA PRO A 588 46.35 16.23 -46.69
C PRO A 588 47.14 17.41 -46.10
N ALA A 589 48.47 17.33 -46.15
CA ALA A 589 49.37 18.42 -45.73
C ALA A 589 49.36 19.59 -46.74
N GLN A 590 48.20 20.24 -46.86
CA GLN A 590 47.96 21.42 -47.69
C GLN A 590 47.25 22.48 -46.85
N ALA A 591 47.54 23.76 -47.13
CA ALA A 591 46.93 24.86 -46.42
C ALA A 591 45.43 24.94 -46.71
N ASN A 592 44.61 24.69 -45.69
CA ASN A 592 43.19 24.96 -45.71
C ASN A 592 42.78 25.46 -44.33
N THR A 593 41.80 26.35 -44.29
CA THR A 593 41.26 26.82 -43.01
C THR A 593 39.78 26.49 -42.94
N CYS A 594 39.27 26.20 -41.75
CA CYS A 594 37.85 26.05 -41.49
C CYS A 594 37.38 27.15 -40.54
N LEU A 595 36.17 27.64 -40.77
CA LEU A 595 35.51 28.67 -40.00
C LEU A 595 34.04 28.30 -39.88
N LEU A 596 33.46 28.47 -38.69
CA LEU A 596 32.04 28.29 -38.49
C LEU A 596 31.34 29.64 -38.48
N LYS A 597 30.22 29.70 -39.22
CA LYS A 597 29.39 30.90 -39.33
C LYS A 597 27.93 30.58 -39.10
N ILE A 598 27.20 31.56 -38.61
CA ILE A 598 25.77 31.48 -38.41
C ILE A 598 25.05 32.60 -39.15
N THR A 599 23.88 32.29 -39.68
CA THR A 599 22.96 33.27 -40.27
C THR A 599 21.58 33.05 -39.69
N ALA A 600 20.87 34.14 -39.43
CA ALA A 600 19.45 34.17 -39.17
C ALA A 600 18.71 34.59 -40.44
N ASP A 601 17.72 33.81 -40.86
CA ASP A 601 16.90 34.10 -42.03
C ASP A 601 17.76 34.34 -43.28
N SER A 602 17.39 35.30 -44.14
CA SER A 602 18.21 35.71 -45.28
C SER A 602 19.26 36.79 -44.92
N GLY A 603 19.70 36.83 -43.66
CA GLY A 603 20.61 37.85 -43.13
C GLY A 603 22.09 37.67 -43.50
N THR A 604 22.95 38.48 -42.89
CA THR A 604 24.41 38.37 -43.05
C THR A 604 24.97 37.17 -42.27
N LEU A 605 26.06 36.57 -42.77
CA LEU A 605 26.81 35.54 -42.05
C LEU A 605 27.67 36.17 -40.93
N HIS A 606 27.50 35.68 -39.71
CA HIS A 606 28.28 36.06 -38.53
C HIS A 606 29.26 34.95 -38.16
N ASN A 607 30.50 35.31 -37.88
CA ASN A 607 31.51 34.35 -37.42
C ASN A 607 31.24 33.96 -35.96
N ILE A 608 31.28 32.67 -35.65
CA ILE A 608 31.17 32.16 -34.26
C ILE A 608 32.50 31.64 -33.70
N CYS A 609 33.53 31.59 -34.54
CA CYS A 609 34.92 31.37 -34.19
C CYS A 609 35.82 32.14 -35.18
N ALA A 610 37.13 32.14 -34.95
CA ALA A 610 38.12 32.51 -35.97
C ALA A 610 38.57 31.27 -36.74
N ALA A 611 39.17 31.48 -37.91
CA ALA A 611 39.57 30.41 -38.80
C ALA A 611 40.65 29.51 -38.16
N LYS A 612 40.52 28.19 -38.33
CA LYS A 612 41.47 27.17 -37.87
C LYS A 612 42.13 26.52 -39.07
N ASP A 613 43.45 26.49 -39.05
CA ASP A 613 44.25 25.70 -39.99
C ASP A 613 44.00 24.20 -39.82
N LEU A 614 43.71 23.54 -40.94
CA LEU A 614 43.42 22.11 -41.04
C LEU A 614 44.60 21.31 -41.62
N THR A 615 45.71 21.95 -41.97
CA THR A 615 46.86 21.33 -42.65
C THR A 615 47.32 20.07 -41.92
N GLY A 616 47.18 18.90 -42.56
CA GLY A 616 47.70 17.64 -42.04
C GLY A 616 46.98 17.09 -40.81
N LEU A 617 45.72 17.45 -40.56
CA LEU A 617 44.95 16.85 -39.47
C LEU A 617 44.54 15.40 -39.80
N ASP A 618 44.86 14.48 -38.89
CA ASP A 618 44.56 13.06 -39.00
C ASP A 618 43.08 12.73 -38.79
N GLU A 619 42.65 11.58 -39.31
CA GLU A 619 41.33 11.02 -39.00
C GLU A 619 41.17 10.83 -37.48
N GLY A 620 40.01 11.23 -36.96
CA GLY A 620 39.67 11.20 -35.55
C GLY A 620 40.22 12.37 -34.72
N THR A 621 40.88 13.35 -35.35
CA THR A 621 41.14 14.65 -34.70
C THR A 621 39.81 15.34 -34.39
N LEU A 622 39.65 15.82 -33.15
CA LEU A 622 38.47 16.56 -32.72
C LEU A 622 38.72 18.06 -32.85
N LEU A 623 37.72 18.79 -33.33
CA LEU A 623 37.65 20.24 -33.46
C LEU A 623 36.57 20.76 -32.51
N SER A 624 36.80 21.85 -31.78
CA SER A 624 35.72 22.54 -31.05
C SER A 624 35.88 24.05 -31.05
N ILE A 625 34.78 24.77 -30.83
CA ILE A 625 34.80 26.22 -30.62
C ILE A 625 34.84 26.56 -29.14
N THR A 626 35.32 27.76 -28.79
CA THR A 626 35.30 28.27 -27.40
C THR A 626 34.05 29.07 -27.06
N GLY A 627 33.22 29.42 -28.06
CA GLY A 627 32.07 30.31 -27.90
C GLY A 627 32.39 31.79 -28.09
N THR A 628 33.66 32.15 -28.27
CA THR A 628 34.10 33.52 -28.53
C THR A 628 34.56 33.65 -29.99
N ALA A 629 33.90 34.51 -30.76
CA ALA A 629 34.13 34.67 -32.20
C ALA A 629 35.57 35.06 -32.59
N ALA A 630 36.34 35.68 -31.68
CA ALA A 630 37.73 36.04 -31.91
C ALA A 630 38.72 34.86 -31.80
N ASN A 631 38.34 33.78 -31.13
CA ASN A 631 39.22 32.63 -30.87
C ASN A 631 39.13 31.62 -32.01
N ALA A 632 40.27 31.10 -32.47
CA ALA A 632 40.31 30.02 -33.44
C ALA A 632 39.74 28.71 -32.85
N MET A 633 39.25 27.80 -33.71
CA MET A 633 38.85 26.46 -33.25
C MET A 633 40.03 25.72 -32.62
N LEU A 634 39.76 25.02 -31.54
CA LEU A 634 40.72 24.12 -30.91
C LEU A 634 40.74 22.81 -31.69
N ALA A 635 41.92 22.18 -31.79
CA ALA A 635 42.08 20.83 -32.32
C ALA A 635 42.73 19.95 -31.25
N SER A 636 42.42 18.65 -31.21
CA SER A 636 43.04 17.75 -30.26
C SER A 636 44.50 17.48 -30.61
N ASP A 637 45.37 17.42 -29.59
CA ASP A 637 46.79 17.08 -29.73
C ASP A 637 47.01 15.56 -29.98
N GLY A 638 45.93 14.78 -30.09
CA GLY A 638 45.92 13.35 -30.42
C GLY A 638 44.54 12.88 -30.89
N VAL A 639 44.45 11.68 -31.48
CA VAL A 639 43.19 11.10 -31.99
C VAL A 639 42.24 10.82 -30.82
N GLY A 640 41.01 11.33 -30.91
CA GLY A 640 39.90 10.92 -30.04
C GLY A 640 39.81 11.56 -28.65
N ALA A 641 40.72 12.46 -28.25
CA ALA A 641 40.63 13.16 -26.97
C ALA A 641 40.97 14.65 -27.10
N LEU A 642 39.95 15.50 -27.01
CA LEU A 642 40.07 16.95 -26.84
C LEU A 642 39.55 17.29 -25.45
N ALA A 643 40.35 17.99 -24.63
CA ALA A 643 39.80 18.61 -23.42
C ALA A 643 38.78 19.68 -23.85
N PRO A 644 37.48 19.57 -23.50
CA PRO A 644 36.47 20.52 -23.95
C PRO A 644 36.69 21.88 -23.27
N GLY A 645 36.26 22.99 -23.84
CA GLY A 645 35.32 23.12 -24.95
C GLY A 645 34.71 24.51 -24.89
N GLN A 646 33.58 24.67 -25.55
CA GLN A 646 32.85 25.93 -25.64
C GLN A 646 32.52 26.51 -24.26
N ALA A 647 33.36 27.42 -23.78
CA ALA A 647 33.24 28.04 -22.46
C ALA A 647 32.03 28.97 -22.37
N ASN A 648 31.61 29.54 -23.50
CA ASN A 648 30.43 30.38 -23.60
C ASN A 648 29.43 29.78 -24.58
N SER A 649 28.18 29.59 -24.13
CA SER A 649 27.10 29.24 -25.04
C SER A 649 26.92 30.32 -26.13
N ILE A 650 26.46 29.90 -27.31
CA ILE A 650 26.11 30.84 -28.39
C ILE A 650 24.60 30.81 -28.56
N VAL A 651 23.96 31.97 -28.47
CA VAL A 651 22.55 32.12 -28.75
C VAL A 651 22.35 32.49 -30.21
N ALA A 652 21.48 31.73 -30.89
CA ALA A 652 21.09 31.99 -32.26
C ALA A 652 19.58 32.17 -32.33
N THR A 653 19.10 33.15 -33.10
CA THR A 653 17.68 33.43 -33.23
C THR A 653 17.32 33.76 -34.66
N CYS A 654 16.24 33.18 -35.17
CA CYS A 654 15.66 33.48 -36.48
C CYS A 654 14.13 33.53 -36.40
N VAL A 655 13.49 34.13 -37.40
CA VAL A 655 12.02 34.19 -37.48
C VAL A 655 11.46 33.03 -38.29
N THR A 656 12.11 32.67 -39.40
CA THR A 656 11.67 31.58 -40.28
C THR A 656 12.65 30.42 -40.26
N SER A 657 13.93 30.67 -40.56
CA SER A 657 14.95 29.62 -40.62
C SER A 657 16.34 30.24 -40.58
N GLY A 658 17.22 29.74 -39.73
CA GLY A 658 18.64 30.09 -39.70
C GLY A 658 19.50 28.91 -40.12
N THR A 659 20.75 29.19 -40.45
CA THR A 659 21.72 28.16 -40.87
C THR A 659 23.03 28.31 -40.12
N ILE A 660 23.62 27.20 -39.71
CA ILE A 660 25.00 27.11 -39.27
C ILE A 660 25.80 26.50 -40.43
N LYS A 661 26.89 27.14 -40.81
CA LYS A 661 27.69 26.80 -41.98
C LYS A 661 29.15 26.61 -41.62
N THR A 662 29.77 25.65 -42.29
CA THR A 662 31.22 25.61 -42.43
C THR A 662 31.64 26.44 -43.63
N VAL A 663 32.66 27.26 -43.45
CA VAL A 663 33.29 28.08 -44.48
C VAL A 663 34.77 27.75 -44.50
N PHE A 664 35.32 27.47 -45.67
CA PHE A 664 36.71 27.10 -45.88
C PHE A 664 37.46 28.20 -46.65
N GLY A 665 38.76 28.34 -46.37
CA GLY A 665 39.57 29.46 -46.89
C GLY A 665 40.10 29.32 -48.32
N ASP A 666 39.83 28.18 -48.96
CA ASP A 666 40.10 27.78 -50.36
C ASP A 666 41.40 28.28 -51.02
N THR A 667 42.38 27.38 -51.22
CA THR A 667 43.43 27.49 -52.26
C THR A 667 44.01 26.13 -52.74
N GLY A 668 43.28 24.99 -52.65
CA GLY A 668 43.86 23.68 -52.99
C GLY A 668 42.92 22.46 -52.97
N ASN A 669 43.48 21.24 -52.85
CA ASN A 669 42.75 19.98 -52.82
C ASN A 669 41.87 19.87 -51.57
N GLN A 670 40.55 19.82 -51.74
CA GLN A 670 39.57 19.82 -50.64
C GLN A 670 39.32 18.42 -50.05
N ASN A 671 40.20 17.45 -50.30
CA ASN A 671 40.07 16.11 -49.73
C ASN A 671 40.01 16.15 -48.20
N GLY A 672 39.02 15.47 -47.64
CA GLY A 672 38.77 15.43 -46.20
C GLY A 672 37.27 15.53 -45.93
N ALA A 673 36.84 15.05 -44.76
CA ALA A 673 35.47 15.16 -44.31
C ALA A 673 35.46 15.38 -42.78
N ILE A 674 34.50 16.18 -42.32
CA ILE A 674 34.27 16.48 -40.91
C ILE A 674 32.83 16.09 -40.55
N GLY A 675 32.68 15.24 -39.54
CA GLY A 675 31.42 15.00 -38.85
C GLY A 675 31.20 16.04 -37.77
N TRP A 676 30.12 16.80 -37.82
CA TRP A 676 29.73 17.80 -36.84
C TRP A 676 28.66 17.25 -35.91
N GLU A 677 28.86 17.48 -34.62
CA GLU A 677 27.95 17.14 -33.55
C GLU A 677 27.68 18.42 -32.74
N MET A 678 26.40 18.72 -32.52
CA MET A 678 25.98 19.90 -31.79
C MET A 678 25.06 19.51 -30.63
N VAL A 679 25.44 19.93 -29.42
CA VAL A 679 24.56 19.91 -28.26
C VAL A 679 23.90 21.29 -28.15
N TRP A 680 22.59 21.34 -28.21
CA TRP A 680 21.81 22.59 -28.20
C TRP A 680 20.56 22.45 -27.33
N ARG A 681 19.94 23.56 -26.93
CA ARG A 681 18.60 23.54 -26.33
C ARG A 681 17.71 24.63 -26.92
N PRO A 682 16.40 24.40 -27.05
CA PRO A 682 15.47 25.44 -27.48
C PRO A 682 15.31 26.51 -26.38
N LEU A 683 15.29 27.78 -26.78
CA LEU A 683 14.95 28.92 -25.90
C LEU A 683 13.49 29.35 -26.06
N VAL A 684 12.82 28.88 -27.11
CA VAL A 684 11.39 29.06 -27.37
C VAL A 684 10.76 27.72 -27.73
N ALA A 685 9.52 27.50 -27.31
CA ALA A 685 8.82 26.26 -27.58
C ALA A 685 8.68 26.04 -29.11
N GLY A 686 8.96 24.82 -29.56
CA GLY A 686 8.90 24.46 -30.98
C GLY A 686 10.10 24.85 -31.84
N ALA A 687 11.17 25.42 -31.26
CA ALA A 687 12.44 25.58 -31.96
C ALA A 687 13.05 24.20 -32.28
N THR A 688 13.56 24.04 -33.49
CA THR A 688 14.13 22.77 -33.97
C THR A 688 15.49 23.00 -34.59
N VAL A 689 16.36 21.99 -34.54
CA VAL A 689 17.57 21.90 -35.35
C VAL A 689 17.52 20.60 -36.16
N THR A 690 17.88 20.69 -37.43
CA THR A 690 18.01 19.54 -38.35
C THR A 690 19.35 19.54 -39.05
#